data_AF-A0A239GKW8-F1
#
_entry.id   AF-A0A239GKW8-F1
#
_cell.length_a   1.000
_cell.length_b   1.000
_cell.length_c   1.000
_cell.angle_alpha   90.00
_cell.angle_beta   90.00
_cell.angle_gamma   90.00
#
_symmetry.space_group_name_H-M   'P 1'
#
loop_
_entity.id
_entity.type
_entity.pdbx_description
1 polymer ?
#
loop_
_entity_poly.entity_id
_entity_poly.type
_entity_poly.pdbx_seq_one_letter_code
_entity_poly.pdbx_strand_id
1 'polypeptide(L)'
;MRTNTELRLALVLDGGADRAVWAAGVTHELDRLRRAEGPWRDLCRDTDTTVVVDIIAGTNAGGLNGILLACAVAAGEPLPTELRDLWVRDAALATGKLLDDTSERPRSLLDSAYLTKLMRSAVRPRAQRVARRGGPPREPVTLFVTAPATGGPRRYRFVADAQRQVHHPEIGPHPTARNDFTADEALVTAGRAAVGFPGAFEPVSEEPLRAHRDSADDSLFAAVVEEMSRRTVSGPYRRVLAYVGPGNRRWGPLPPSPREAAFRALGDRLAAAAESPVDRLFDRLPDEGLLATAAGLVEEYRRARTVDGIWQARRLLATDPGRPARIDVTSLDALWVPPAGARVDQAIDGPLWTWGVSAARQVVTTLLRETRRHLDGPAPARTMALSAALTKILAIDDAVRDATRSRAAADGIGPTASDKELAALVDGVVAEQRVREHLLVVVRSAAAAYAESVGVPAPVVVERALAAEVLARAFAAPSVRPHTPPFDVARICPDVSRPEQRLFGVLGTATGRADEWLWGRLDAAAHLVRLVLADQPEVVVARRIEWMRRAILDDESGRAGAADGAALEARLAAAHHRPTGERLRTFLRTDDGRATATGLARSATRLLTHGRPTAVDRAGWQHTLEAVVAEDRPADLSLLNRLARASTGPLRSGLWSALRDDPTRVATRLRNRLVLLLLGFAGLVFALGGLVGAAVALYHSGDPVFRWTAFGLVLAVLVGFLTAAVRTLAAPDPPPAA
;
A
#
# COMPACT_ATOMS: atom_id res chain seq x y z
N MET A 1 7.16 -0.49 -38.28
CA MET A 1 7.57 -0.92 -36.93
C MET A 1 6.35 -0.78 -36.03
N ARG A 2 5.85 -1.87 -35.42
CA ARG A 2 4.76 -1.78 -34.44
C ARG A 2 5.34 -1.20 -33.15
N THR A 3 4.77 -0.10 -32.66
CA THR A 3 5.22 0.55 -31.43
C THR A 3 4.54 -0.12 -30.23
N ASN A 4 5.22 -1.10 -29.63
CA ASN A 4 4.78 -1.79 -28.41
C ASN A 4 4.46 -0.75 -27.32
N THR A 5 3.22 -0.75 -26.81
CA THR A 5 2.77 0.24 -25.82
C THR A 5 2.99 -0.29 -24.41
N GLU A 6 3.63 0.50 -23.56
CA GLU A 6 3.94 0.11 -22.19
C GLU A 6 2.84 0.53 -21.20
N LEU A 7 2.15 -0.43 -20.57
CA LEU A 7 1.22 -0.18 -19.48
C LEU A 7 1.98 -0.18 -18.15
N ARG A 8 2.23 1.00 -17.59
CA ARG A 8 2.98 1.20 -16.35
C ARG A 8 2.03 1.35 -15.15
N LEU A 9 2.13 0.43 -14.21
CA LEU A 9 1.30 0.36 -13.01
C LEU A 9 2.06 0.89 -11.79
N ALA A 10 1.50 1.91 -11.16
CA ALA A 10 1.84 2.35 -9.81
C ALA A 10 0.81 1.78 -8.83
N LEU A 11 1.23 0.90 -7.93
CA LEU A 11 0.34 0.20 -7.02
C LEU A 11 0.28 0.88 -5.66
N VAL A 12 -0.92 0.99 -5.09
CA VAL A 12 -1.11 1.31 -3.68
C VAL A 12 -1.94 0.20 -3.05
N LEU A 13 -1.26 -0.65 -2.28
CA LEU A 13 -1.81 -1.81 -1.58
C LEU A 13 -2.29 -1.38 -0.19
N ASP A 14 -3.59 -1.18 -0.04
CA ASP A 14 -4.19 -0.95 1.27
C ASP A 14 -4.17 -2.23 2.11
N GLY A 15 -4.01 -2.02 3.41
CA GLY A 15 -3.78 -3.09 4.36
C GLY A 15 -4.98 -3.38 5.24
N GLY A 16 -5.14 -4.66 5.58
CA GLY A 16 -5.98 -5.16 6.66
C GLY A 16 -5.61 -6.62 6.91
N ALA A 17 -5.54 -7.04 8.18
CA ALA A 17 -5.24 -8.44 8.51
C ALA A 17 -6.31 -9.41 7.98
N ASP A 18 -7.54 -8.89 7.83
CA ASP A 18 -8.64 -9.58 7.19
C ASP A 18 -8.28 -9.91 5.72
N ARG A 19 -7.86 -8.92 4.94
CA ARG A 19 -7.70 -9.03 3.47
C ARG A 19 -6.33 -9.47 2.97
N ALA A 20 -5.45 -9.88 3.88
CA ALA A 20 -4.06 -10.18 3.54
C ALA A 20 -3.94 -11.28 2.47
N VAL A 21 -4.76 -12.33 2.58
CA VAL A 21 -4.76 -13.49 1.67
C VAL A 21 -5.37 -13.14 0.31
N TRP A 22 -6.49 -12.40 0.31
CA TRP A 22 -7.08 -11.86 -0.92
C TRP A 22 -6.09 -10.96 -1.68
N ALA A 23 -5.44 -10.02 -0.98
CA ALA A 23 -4.46 -9.14 -1.59
C ALA A 23 -3.25 -9.91 -2.13
N ALA A 24 -2.89 -11.04 -1.52
CA ALA A 24 -1.84 -11.92 -2.02
C ALA A 24 -2.24 -12.61 -3.34
N GLY A 25 -3.51 -13.03 -3.47
CA GLY A 25 -4.07 -13.50 -4.75
C GLY A 25 -4.07 -12.44 -5.85
N VAL A 26 -4.39 -11.18 -5.49
CA VAL A 26 -4.28 -10.04 -6.43
C VAL A 26 -2.83 -9.82 -6.87
N THR A 27 -1.91 -9.84 -5.91
CA THR A 27 -0.48 -9.67 -6.13
C THR A 27 0.10 -10.77 -7.02
N HIS A 28 -0.42 -12.00 -6.88
CA HIS A 28 -0.07 -13.12 -7.73
C HIS A 28 -0.44 -12.89 -9.20
N GLU A 29 -1.66 -12.43 -9.50
CA GLU A 29 -2.07 -12.16 -10.88
C GLU A 29 -1.39 -10.92 -11.47
N LEU A 30 -1.07 -9.89 -10.65
CA LEU A 30 -0.22 -8.77 -11.06
C LEU A 30 1.18 -9.23 -11.51
N ASP A 31 1.79 -10.16 -10.77
CA ASP A 31 3.10 -10.73 -11.12
C ASP A 31 3.04 -11.59 -12.38
N ARG A 32 1.96 -12.34 -12.59
CA ARG A 32 1.76 -13.12 -13.83
C ARG A 32 1.50 -12.22 -15.04
N LEU A 33 0.73 -11.14 -14.86
CA LEU A 33 0.46 -10.15 -15.91
C LEU A 33 1.75 -9.46 -16.35
N ARG A 34 2.53 -8.89 -15.42
CA ARG A 34 3.78 -8.17 -15.78
C ARG A 34 4.78 -9.06 -16.52
N ARG A 35 4.76 -10.37 -16.24
CA ARG A 35 5.66 -11.36 -16.86
C ARG A 35 5.03 -12.06 -18.07
N ALA A 36 3.81 -11.69 -18.47
CA ALA A 36 3.07 -12.32 -19.55
C ALA A 36 3.05 -13.86 -19.42
N GLU A 37 2.60 -14.35 -18.26
CA GLU A 37 2.57 -15.78 -17.94
C GLU A 37 1.18 -16.41 -17.96
N GLY A 38 1.12 -17.67 -18.40
CA GLY A 38 -0.13 -18.41 -18.54
C GLY A 38 -1.13 -17.66 -19.43
N PRO A 39 -2.40 -17.54 -19.04
CA PRO A 39 -3.43 -16.90 -19.86
C PRO A 39 -3.17 -15.40 -20.09
N TRP A 40 -2.33 -14.74 -19.27
CA TRP A 40 -1.93 -13.35 -19.48
C TRP A 40 -1.02 -13.17 -20.68
N ARG A 41 -0.28 -14.22 -21.07
CA ARG A 41 0.60 -14.19 -22.25
C ARG A 41 -0.18 -13.87 -23.51
N ASP A 42 -1.27 -14.61 -23.72
CA ASP A 42 -2.10 -14.45 -24.90
C ASP A 42 -2.73 -13.06 -24.92
N LEU A 43 -3.22 -12.57 -23.77
CA LEU A 43 -3.78 -11.23 -23.67
C LEU A 43 -2.77 -10.13 -24.02
N CYS A 44 -1.55 -10.19 -23.47
CA CYS A 44 -0.51 -9.18 -23.74
C CYS A 44 -0.04 -9.25 -25.20
N ARG A 45 0.08 -10.45 -25.77
CA ARG A 45 0.44 -10.66 -27.18
C ARG A 45 -0.65 -10.14 -28.13
N ASP A 46 -1.91 -10.43 -27.85
CA ASP A 46 -3.05 -10.00 -28.67
C ASP A 46 -3.18 -8.47 -28.72
N THR A 47 -2.68 -7.77 -27.69
CA THR A 47 -2.77 -6.31 -27.52
C THR A 47 -1.45 -5.58 -27.75
N ASP A 48 -0.37 -6.30 -28.09
CA ASP A 48 1.00 -5.77 -28.20
C ASP A 48 1.36 -4.84 -27.01
N THR A 49 0.96 -5.26 -25.81
CA THR A 49 1.09 -4.48 -24.56
C THR A 49 2.12 -5.12 -23.65
N THR A 50 3.09 -4.33 -23.21
CA THR A 50 4.04 -4.73 -22.18
C THR A 50 3.62 -4.11 -20.86
N VAL A 51 3.39 -4.93 -19.83
CA VAL A 51 2.97 -4.44 -18.50
C VAL A 51 4.18 -4.34 -17.58
N VAL A 52 4.35 -3.17 -16.96
CA VAL A 52 5.44 -2.90 -16.02
C VAL A 52 4.88 -2.44 -14.68
N VAL A 53 5.35 -3.03 -13.59
CA VAL A 53 5.02 -2.62 -12.22
C VAL A 53 6.26 -1.98 -11.61
N ASP A 54 6.36 -0.65 -11.69
CA ASP A 54 7.58 0.07 -11.31
C ASP A 54 7.46 0.86 -10.00
N ILE A 55 6.26 1.04 -9.45
CA ILE A 55 6.06 1.68 -8.14
C ILE A 55 5.07 0.87 -7.33
N ILE A 56 5.44 0.56 -6.09
CA ILE A 56 4.62 -0.21 -5.17
C ILE A 56 4.60 0.52 -3.84
N ALA A 57 3.43 0.84 -3.32
CA ALA A 57 3.24 1.37 -1.98
C ALA A 57 2.36 0.41 -1.19
N GLY A 58 2.65 0.21 0.08
CA GLY A 58 1.86 -0.69 0.92
C GLY A 58 1.79 -0.27 2.39
N THR A 59 0.63 -0.50 3.00
CA THR A 59 0.40 -0.33 4.44
C THR A 59 0.01 -1.67 5.06
N ASN A 60 0.43 -1.97 6.30
CA ASN A 60 0.08 -3.22 7.00
C ASN A 60 0.32 -4.48 6.14
N ALA A 61 -0.69 -5.35 6.00
CA ALA A 61 -0.62 -6.54 5.17
C ALA A 61 -0.40 -6.24 3.67
N GLY A 62 -0.84 -5.07 3.19
CA GLY A 62 -0.51 -4.58 1.85
C GLY A 62 0.98 -4.28 1.70
N GLY A 63 1.64 -3.84 2.78
CA GLY A 63 3.10 -3.69 2.85
C GLY A 63 3.84 -5.03 2.70
N LEU A 64 3.34 -6.10 3.33
CA LEU A 64 3.92 -7.45 3.18
C LEU A 64 3.85 -7.96 1.74
N ASN A 65 2.65 -7.94 1.15
CA ASN A 65 2.47 -8.34 -0.25
C ASN A 65 3.26 -7.44 -1.22
N GLY A 66 3.34 -6.14 -0.92
CA GLY A 66 4.14 -5.18 -1.67
C GLY A 66 5.64 -5.47 -1.62
N ILE A 67 6.18 -5.83 -0.44
CA ILE A 67 7.59 -6.26 -0.29
C ILE A 67 7.85 -7.50 -1.14
N LEU A 68 6.99 -8.52 -1.06
CA LEU A 68 7.16 -9.76 -1.82
C LEU A 68 7.16 -9.50 -3.34
N LEU A 69 6.20 -8.70 -3.83
CA LEU A 69 6.14 -8.32 -5.24
C LEU A 69 7.35 -7.49 -5.66
N ALA A 70 7.71 -6.46 -4.87
CA ALA A 70 8.85 -5.61 -5.19
C ALA A 70 10.18 -6.38 -5.21
N CYS A 71 10.37 -7.36 -4.31
CA CYS A 71 11.53 -8.25 -4.34
C CYS A 71 11.55 -9.12 -5.60
N ALA A 72 10.39 -9.62 -6.05
CA ALA A 72 10.27 -10.41 -7.27
C ALA A 72 10.56 -9.57 -8.53
N VAL A 73 10.03 -8.34 -8.58
CA VAL A 73 10.31 -7.36 -9.65
C VAL A 73 11.79 -7.01 -9.68
N ALA A 74 12.39 -6.61 -8.54
CA ALA A 74 13.81 -6.24 -8.48
C ALA A 74 14.75 -7.40 -8.87
N ALA A 75 14.35 -8.64 -8.60
CA ALA A 75 15.07 -9.85 -9.02
C ALA A 75 14.83 -10.22 -10.49
N GLY A 76 13.77 -9.70 -11.13
CA GLY A 76 13.30 -10.16 -12.45
C GLY A 76 12.87 -11.62 -12.42
N GLU A 77 12.27 -12.08 -11.31
CA GLU A 77 11.89 -13.47 -11.07
C GLU A 77 10.39 -13.58 -10.72
N PRO A 78 9.77 -14.76 -10.89
CA PRO A 78 8.44 -15.03 -10.32
C PRO A 78 8.38 -14.79 -8.81
N LEU A 79 7.19 -14.40 -8.34
CA LEU A 79 6.80 -14.63 -6.94
C LEU A 79 6.99 -16.11 -6.56
N PRO A 80 7.26 -16.42 -5.27
CA PRO A 80 7.52 -17.81 -4.87
C PRO A 80 6.35 -18.71 -5.24
N THR A 81 6.64 -19.89 -5.79
CA THR A 81 5.61 -20.89 -6.17
C THR A 81 4.79 -21.31 -4.95
N GLU A 82 5.42 -21.30 -3.77
CA GLU A 82 4.84 -21.64 -2.47
C GLU A 82 4.11 -20.46 -1.83
N LEU A 83 3.99 -19.29 -2.49
CA LEU A 83 3.34 -18.10 -1.93
C LEU A 83 1.91 -18.40 -1.48
N ARG A 84 1.19 -19.22 -2.27
CA ARG A 84 -0.14 -19.70 -1.90
C ARG A 84 -0.11 -20.47 -0.58
N ASP A 85 0.78 -21.44 -0.43
CA ASP A 85 0.85 -22.28 0.77
C ASP A 85 1.35 -21.49 1.99
N LEU A 86 2.25 -20.53 1.76
CA LEU A 86 2.69 -19.56 2.76
C LEU A 86 1.47 -18.82 3.34
N TRP A 87 0.60 -18.30 2.47
CA TRP A 87 -0.59 -17.58 2.91
C TRP A 87 -1.72 -18.49 3.39
N VAL A 88 -1.92 -19.67 2.81
CA VAL A 88 -3.06 -20.55 3.14
C VAL A 88 -2.78 -21.37 4.40
N ARG A 89 -1.57 -21.92 4.53
CA ARG A 89 -1.19 -22.85 5.59
C ARG A 89 -0.29 -22.20 6.63
N ASP A 90 0.80 -21.56 6.19
CA ASP A 90 1.87 -21.20 7.13
C ASP A 90 1.60 -19.90 7.89
N ALA A 91 0.83 -18.97 7.33
CA ALA A 91 0.35 -17.76 8.00
C ALA A 91 -1.01 -17.95 8.70
N ALA A 92 -1.44 -19.20 8.93
CA ALA A 92 -2.68 -19.53 9.63
C ALA A 92 -2.64 -19.07 11.10
N LEU A 93 -3.78 -18.61 11.61
CA LEU A 93 -3.96 -18.28 13.02
C LEU A 93 -4.22 -19.57 13.79
N ALA A 94 -3.19 -20.38 13.98
CA ALA A 94 -3.25 -21.68 14.63
C ALA A 94 -2.08 -21.86 15.60
N THR A 95 -2.25 -22.77 16.56
CA THR A 95 -1.21 -23.23 17.49
C THR A 95 0.05 -23.67 16.73
N GLY A 96 1.22 -23.23 17.18
CA GLY A 96 2.50 -23.52 16.52
C GLY A 96 2.71 -22.82 15.17
N LYS A 97 1.84 -21.88 14.81
CA LYS A 97 1.93 -21.02 13.62
C LYS A 97 1.98 -19.55 14.06
N LEU A 98 1.02 -18.73 13.62
CA LEU A 98 1.02 -17.29 13.91
C LEU A 98 0.54 -16.98 15.33
N LEU A 99 -0.09 -17.92 16.03
CA LEU A 99 -0.58 -17.72 17.39
C LEU A 99 0.52 -18.05 18.41
N ASP A 100 0.82 -17.12 19.33
CA ASP A 100 1.80 -17.35 20.40
C ASP A 100 1.11 -17.97 21.62
N ASP A 101 0.78 -19.26 21.53
CA ASP A 101 0.09 -20.01 22.59
C ASP A 101 1.00 -20.97 23.38
N THR A 102 2.27 -21.04 23.00
CA THR A 102 3.30 -21.88 23.65
C THR A 102 4.21 -21.08 24.57
N SER A 103 4.39 -19.76 24.36
CA SER A 103 5.20 -18.93 25.26
C SER A 103 4.58 -18.82 26.64
N GLU A 104 5.40 -19.01 27.68
CA GLU A 104 5.02 -18.77 29.07
C GLU A 104 4.85 -17.28 29.36
N ARG A 105 5.62 -16.42 28.67
CA ARG A 105 5.62 -14.96 28.84
C ARG A 105 5.45 -14.27 27.48
N PRO A 106 4.27 -14.39 26.84
CA PRO A 106 4.03 -13.81 25.53
C PRO A 106 4.10 -12.28 25.62
N ARG A 107 4.86 -11.65 24.72
CA ARG A 107 4.96 -10.18 24.61
C ARG A 107 3.89 -9.58 23.70
N SER A 108 3.25 -10.44 22.89
CA SER A 108 2.19 -10.10 21.96
C SER A 108 1.25 -11.29 21.77
N LEU A 109 0.07 -11.06 21.20
CA LEU A 109 -0.90 -12.13 20.92
C LEU A 109 -0.41 -13.10 19.84
N LEU A 110 0.30 -12.59 18.84
CA LEU A 110 0.79 -13.34 17.69
C LEU A 110 2.31 -13.52 17.79
N ASP A 111 2.80 -14.63 17.24
CA ASP A 111 4.21 -15.00 17.25
C ASP A 111 4.98 -14.13 16.23
N SER A 112 5.66 -13.14 16.78
CA SER A 112 6.48 -12.19 16.05
C SER A 112 7.74 -12.83 15.48
N ALA A 113 8.32 -13.83 16.15
CA ALA A 113 9.51 -14.54 15.70
C ALA A 113 9.17 -15.47 14.54
N TYR A 114 8.07 -16.20 14.64
CA TYR A 114 7.55 -17.05 13.57
C TYR A 114 7.23 -16.24 12.30
N LEU A 115 6.53 -15.10 12.43
CA LEU A 115 6.29 -14.22 11.28
C LEU A 115 7.60 -13.70 10.68
N THR A 116 8.58 -13.35 11.50
CA THR A 116 9.91 -12.90 11.03
C THR A 116 10.61 -14.01 10.24
N LYS A 117 10.54 -15.25 10.73
CA LYS A 117 11.07 -16.44 10.06
C LYS A 117 10.40 -16.69 8.71
N LEU A 118 9.06 -16.57 8.66
CA LEU A 118 8.27 -16.73 7.43
C LEU A 118 8.62 -15.65 6.39
N MET A 119 8.76 -14.39 6.81
CA MET A 119 9.18 -13.31 5.93
C MET A 119 10.61 -13.53 5.41
N ARG A 120 11.51 -13.94 6.30
CA ARG A 120 12.90 -14.23 5.96
C ARG A 120 13.01 -15.36 4.94
N SER A 121 12.23 -16.43 5.06
CA SER A 121 12.26 -17.54 4.09
C SER A 121 11.79 -17.11 2.70
N ALA A 122 10.86 -16.16 2.60
CA ALA A 122 10.35 -15.68 1.32
C ALA A 122 11.24 -14.61 0.66
N VAL A 123 11.80 -13.68 1.46
CA VAL A 123 12.55 -12.51 1.00
C VAL A 123 14.04 -12.82 0.80
N ARG A 124 14.68 -13.45 1.78
CA ARG A 124 16.15 -13.61 1.82
C ARG A 124 16.73 -14.33 0.60
N PRO A 125 16.14 -15.43 0.08
CA PRO A 125 16.69 -16.09 -1.11
C PRO A 125 16.75 -15.18 -2.34
N ARG A 126 15.77 -14.29 -2.51
CA ARG A 126 15.73 -13.33 -3.63
C ARG A 126 16.73 -12.20 -3.43
N ALA A 127 16.76 -11.60 -2.25
CA ALA A 127 17.71 -10.54 -1.93
C ALA A 127 19.17 -11.01 -2.11
N GLN A 128 19.48 -12.23 -1.69
CA GLN A 128 20.80 -12.83 -1.90
C GLN A 128 21.11 -13.09 -3.38
N ARG A 129 20.14 -13.49 -4.20
CA ARG A 129 20.34 -13.63 -5.65
C ARG A 129 20.58 -12.28 -6.32
N VAL A 130 19.83 -11.25 -5.94
CA VAL A 130 20.06 -9.88 -6.39
C VAL A 130 21.46 -9.41 -6.03
N ALA A 131 21.91 -9.66 -4.79
CA ALA A 131 23.25 -9.33 -4.32
C ALA A 131 24.34 -10.09 -5.08
N ARG A 132 24.18 -11.40 -5.28
CA ARG A 132 25.15 -12.25 -6.02
C ARG A 132 25.26 -11.87 -7.49
N ARG A 133 24.16 -11.47 -8.13
CA ARG A 133 24.16 -11.05 -9.53
C ARG A 133 24.99 -9.78 -9.72
N GLY A 134 24.91 -8.84 -8.78
CA GLY A 134 25.52 -7.52 -8.91
C GLY A 134 24.96 -6.72 -10.10
N GLY A 135 25.57 -5.57 -10.37
CA GLY A 135 25.22 -4.72 -11.51
C GLY A 135 23.83 -4.05 -11.42
N PRO A 136 23.38 -3.41 -12.51
CA PRO A 136 22.13 -2.66 -12.53
C PRO A 136 20.92 -3.59 -12.32
N PRO A 137 19.83 -3.13 -11.66
CA PRO A 137 18.60 -3.90 -11.49
C PRO A 137 18.02 -4.37 -12.83
N ARG A 138 17.42 -5.56 -12.87
CA ARG A 138 16.81 -6.12 -14.10
C ARG A 138 15.57 -5.33 -14.51
N GLU A 139 14.72 -5.04 -13.53
CA GLU A 139 13.52 -4.24 -13.69
C GLU A 139 13.55 -3.13 -12.63
N PRO A 140 13.24 -1.87 -12.99
CA PRO A 140 13.20 -0.78 -12.03
C PRO A 140 11.96 -0.90 -11.13
N VAL A 141 12.14 -0.76 -9.82
CA VAL A 141 11.03 -0.74 -8.86
C VAL A 141 11.35 0.14 -7.66
N THR A 142 10.36 0.91 -7.21
CA THR A 142 10.42 1.68 -5.97
C THR A 142 9.31 1.18 -5.06
N LEU A 143 9.69 0.79 -3.86
CA LEU A 143 8.80 0.32 -2.82
C LEU A 143 8.70 1.36 -1.71
N PHE A 144 7.47 1.74 -1.36
CA PHE A 144 7.14 2.49 -0.17
C PHE A 144 6.39 1.59 0.81
N VAL A 145 6.87 1.51 2.06
CA VAL A 145 6.20 0.73 3.12
C VAL A 145 5.94 1.65 4.30
N THR A 146 4.72 1.65 4.81
CA THR A 146 4.39 2.34 6.06
C THR A 146 4.31 1.37 7.23
N ALA A 147 4.75 1.82 8.39
CA ALA A 147 4.67 1.08 9.64
C ALA A 147 4.13 1.97 10.77
N PRO A 148 3.30 1.44 11.68
CA PRO A 148 3.02 2.10 12.94
C PRO A 148 4.29 2.22 13.79
N ALA A 149 4.55 3.39 14.39
CA ALA A 149 5.64 3.58 15.34
C ALA A 149 5.23 4.45 16.53
N THR A 150 6.00 4.36 17.61
CA THR A 150 5.87 5.25 18.78
C THR A 150 6.25 6.68 18.38
N GLY A 151 5.26 7.56 18.25
CA GLY A 151 5.44 8.93 17.77
C GLY A 151 4.84 9.22 16.39
N GLY A 152 4.07 8.30 15.81
CA GLY A 152 3.38 8.46 14.53
C GLY A 152 3.77 7.37 13.52
N PRO A 153 2.99 7.22 12.43
CA PRO A 153 3.39 6.31 11.36
C PRO A 153 4.74 6.73 10.76
N ARG A 154 5.50 5.73 10.30
CA ARG A 154 6.76 5.93 9.58
C ARG A 154 6.63 5.38 8.18
N ARG A 155 7.32 6.01 7.23
CA ARG A 155 7.47 5.50 5.86
C ARG A 155 8.92 5.13 5.58
N TYR A 156 9.10 4.00 4.92
CA TYR A 156 10.37 3.52 4.44
C TYR A 156 10.33 3.37 2.93
N ARG A 157 11.47 3.59 2.29
CA ARG A 157 11.64 3.63 0.85
C ARG A 157 12.81 2.74 0.42
N PHE A 158 12.51 1.81 -0.48
CA PHE A 158 13.48 0.92 -1.12
C PHE A 158 13.46 1.14 -2.62
N VAL A 159 14.62 1.25 -3.24
CA VAL A 159 14.77 1.58 -4.65
C VAL A 159 15.68 0.57 -5.34
N ALA A 160 15.19 0.00 -6.44
CA ALA A 160 15.98 -0.63 -7.49
C ALA A 160 15.83 0.24 -8.74
N ASP A 161 16.84 1.04 -9.06
CA ASP A 161 16.83 1.87 -10.27
C ASP A 161 18.26 2.05 -10.80
N ALA A 162 18.43 1.83 -12.11
CA ALA A 162 19.70 2.02 -12.81
C ALA A 162 19.95 3.48 -13.25
N GLN A 163 18.92 4.33 -13.26
CA GLN A 163 18.97 5.68 -13.84
C GLN A 163 18.63 6.80 -12.85
N ARG A 164 18.54 6.50 -11.54
CA ARG A 164 18.13 7.49 -10.55
C ARG A 164 19.22 8.53 -10.31
N GLN A 165 18.86 9.79 -10.46
CA GLN A 165 19.70 10.91 -10.05
C GLN A 165 19.62 11.13 -8.54
N VAL A 166 20.76 11.04 -7.87
CA VAL A 166 20.91 11.49 -6.48
C VAL A 166 21.56 12.87 -6.52
N HIS A 167 20.93 13.85 -5.86
CA HIS A 167 21.49 15.18 -5.69
C HIS A 167 22.46 15.16 -4.51
N HIS A 168 23.75 15.27 -4.78
CA HIS A 168 24.76 15.52 -3.74
C HIS A 168 24.97 17.04 -3.58
N PRO A 169 25.06 17.59 -2.36
CA PRO A 169 25.19 19.03 -2.12
C PRO A 169 26.38 19.69 -2.86
N GLU A 170 27.44 18.93 -3.08
CA GLU A 170 28.69 19.42 -3.69
C GLU A 170 28.86 19.01 -5.17
N ILE A 171 28.15 17.98 -5.63
CA ILE A 171 28.40 17.31 -6.93
C ILE A 171 27.19 17.45 -7.88
N GLY A 172 26.03 17.85 -7.37
CA GLY A 172 24.80 17.93 -8.15
C GLY A 172 24.19 16.55 -8.45
N PRO A 173 23.30 16.45 -9.45
CA PRO A 173 22.60 15.20 -9.76
C PRO A 173 23.46 14.22 -10.57
N HIS A 174 23.86 13.11 -9.95
CA HIS A 174 24.62 12.01 -10.58
C HIS A 174 23.81 10.69 -10.61
N PRO A 175 23.91 9.87 -11.67
CA PRO A 175 23.23 8.58 -11.74
C PRO A 175 24.00 7.51 -10.96
N THR A 176 23.36 6.97 -9.94
CA THR A 176 23.88 5.80 -9.21
C THR A 176 22.94 4.63 -9.45
N ALA A 177 23.48 3.49 -9.89
CA ALA A 177 22.75 2.24 -9.87
C ALA A 177 22.50 1.86 -8.40
N ARG A 178 21.29 2.17 -7.91
CA ARG A 178 20.89 1.88 -6.53
C ARG A 178 20.02 0.64 -6.54
N ASN A 179 20.36 -0.34 -5.70
CA ASN A 179 19.57 -1.53 -5.53
C ASN A 179 19.48 -1.93 -4.05
N ASP A 180 18.51 -1.33 -3.37
CA ASP A 180 18.22 -1.58 -1.95
C ASP A 180 17.66 -2.99 -1.71
N PHE A 181 17.27 -3.72 -2.77
CA PHE A 181 16.73 -5.08 -2.64
C PHE A 181 17.80 -6.14 -2.38
N THR A 182 19.03 -5.69 -2.10
CA THR A 182 20.12 -6.49 -1.54
C THR A 182 20.08 -6.53 0.00
N ALA A 183 19.41 -5.56 0.64
CA ALA A 183 19.31 -5.43 2.10
C ALA A 183 18.23 -6.35 2.69
N ASP A 184 18.52 -7.64 2.76
CA ASP A 184 17.58 -8.67 3.25
C ASP A 184 17.02 -8.38 4.65
N GLU A 185 17.87 -8.02 5.61
CA GLU A 185 17.45 -7.69 6.98
C GLU A 185 16.54 -6.46 7.02
N ALA A 186 16.82 -5.42 6.23
CA ALA A 186 16.01 -4.21 6.16
C ALA A 186 14.63 -4.52 5.57
N LEU A 187 14.55 -5.30 4.49
CA LEU A 187 13.29 -5.72 3.88
C LEU A 187 12.42 -6.58 4.83
N VAL A 188 13.04 -7.54 5.52
CA VAL A 188 12.35 -8.38 6.52
C VAL A 188 11.85 -7.52 7.69
N THR A 189 12.68 -6.60 8.18
CA THR A 189 12.33 -5.68 9.27
C THR A 189 11.21 -4.74 8.85
N ALA A 190 11.23 -4.22 7.63
CA ALA A 190 10.18 -3.35 7.10
C ALA A 190 8.84 -4.08 7.04
N GLY A 191 8.85 -5.35 6.61
CA GLY A 191 7.64 -6.18 6.62
C GLY A 191 7.10 -6.42 8.03
N ARG A 192 7.98 -6.74 8.99
CA ARG A 192 7.59 -6.90 10.39
C ARG A 192 7.05 -5.62 11.00
N ALA A 193 7.69 -4.49 10.72
CA ALA A 193 7.26 -3.18 11.17
C ALA A 193 5.88 -2.83 10.58
N ALA A 194 5.65 -3.10 9.29
CA ALA A 194 4.40 -2.79 8.60
C ALA A 194 3.17 -3.36 9.32
N VAL A 195 3.25 -4.61 9.81
CA VAL A 195 2.17 -5.28 10.55
C VAL A 195 2.32 -5.21 12.06
N GLY A 196 3.26 -4.42 12.59
CA GLY A 196 3.59 -4.31 14.01
C GLY A 196 2.59 -3.52 14.85
N PHE A 197 1.28 -3.68 14.64
CA PHE A 197 0.29 -2.93 15.40
C PHE A 197 0.26 -3.38 16.89
N PRO A 198 0.16 -2.43 17.85
CA PRO A 198 0.37 -2.72 19.27
C PRO A 198 -0.54 -3.82 19.83
N GLY A 199 0.05 -4.75 20.59
CA GLY A 199 -0.65 -5.84 21.27
C GLY A 199 -0.80 -7.11 20.43
N ALA A 200 -0.91 -7.00 19.10
CA ALA A 200 -0.94 -8.17 18.23
C ALA A 200 0.45 -8.71 17.92
N PHE A 201 1.42 -7.83 17.64
CA PHE A 201 2.82 -8.19 17.45
C PHE A 201 3.74 -7.36 18.35
N GLU A 202 4.91 -7.91 18.66
CA GLU A 202 5.97 -7.21 19.38
C GLU A 202 6.53 -6.07 18.50
N PRO A 203 6.83 -4.89 19.08
CA PRO A 203 7.55 -3.84 18.38
C PRO A 203 8.91 -4.33 17.88
N VAL A 204 9.31 -3.87 16.71
CA VAL A 204 10.63 -4.18 16.13
C VAL A 204 11.52 -2.94 16.13
N SER A 205 12.82 -3.12 16.33
CA SER A 205 13.79 -2.02 16.24
C SER A 205 13.82 -1.41 14.83
N GLU A 206 13.82 -0.08 14.75
CA GLU A 206 13.97 0.67 13.50
C GLU A 206 15.43 0.69 13.01
N GLU A 207 16.39 0.21 13.79
CA GLU A 207 17.82 0.30 13.46
C GLU A 207 18.18 -0.21 12.05
N PRO A 208 17.71 -1.40 11.59
CA PRO A 208 17.96 -1.87 10.22
C PRO A 208 17.30 -1.02 9.12
N LEU A 209 16.34 -0.16 9.48
CA LEU A 209 15.55 0.65 8.55
C LEU A 209 16.02 2.09 8.45
N ARG A 210 16.95 2.54 9.30
CA ARG A 210 17.39 3.94 9.38
C ARG A 210 17.85 4.49 8.02
N ALA A 211 18.61 3.71 7.25
CA ALA A 211 19.12 4.10 5.94
C ALA A 211 18.02 4.22 4.86
N HIS A 212 16.85 3.62 5.10
CA HIS A 212 15.71 3.58 4.18
C HIS A 212 14.56 4.47 4.64
N ARG A 213 14.74 5.25 5.70
CA ARG A 213 13.71 6.16 6.21
C ARG A 213 13.43 7.26 5.19
N ASP A 214 12.15 7.46 4.89
CA ASP A 214 11.70 8.52 4.00
C ASP A 214 11.25 9.72 4.83
N SER A 215 11.79 10.90 4.53
CA SER A 215 11.58 12.13 5.31
C SER A 215 10.40 12.98 4.82
N ALA A 216 9.78 12.62 3.69
CA ALA A 216 8.64 13.33 3.14
C ALA A 216 7.31 12.92 3.81
N ASP A 217 6.30 13.81 3.71
CA ASP A 217 4.93 13.71 4.28
C ASP A 217 4.35 12.28 4.33
N ASP A 218 3.55 11.94 5.35
CA ASP A 218 3.04 10.57 5.62
C ASP A 218 2.16 9.96 4.49
N SER A 219 1.74 10.74 3.50
CA SER A 219 0.87 10.28 2.42
C SER A 219 1.59 9.36 1.43
N LEU A 220 1.25 8.06 1.45
CA LEU A 220 1.73 7.09 0.46
C LEU A 220 1.45 7.50 -0.98
N PHE A 221 0.26 8.04 -1.24
CA PHE A 221 -0.16 8.44 -2.58
C PHE A 221 0.66 9.61 -3.12
N ALA A 222 0.97 10.60 -2.27
CA ALA A 222 1.82 11.73 -2.67
C ALA A 222 3.22 11.24 -3.06
N ALA A 223 3.81 10.34 -2.28
CA ALA A 223 5.12 9.76 -2.59
C ALA A 223 5.12 8.91 -3.86
N VAL A 224 4.04 8.17 -4.11
CA VAL A 224 3.88 7.40 -5.35
C VAL A 224 3.83 8.34 -6.56
N VAL A 225 2.99 9.37 -6.53
CA VAL A 225 2.85 10.32 -7.64
C VAL A 225 4.14 11.12 -7.86
N GLU A 226 4.79 11.55 -6.78
CA GLU A 226 6.10 12.17 -6.86
C GLU A 226 7.11 11.24 -7.55
N GLU A 227 7.11 9.95 -7.21
CA GLU A 227 8.00 8.99 -7.85
C GLU A 227 7.64 8.71 -9.31
N MET A 228 6.36 8.77 -9.69
CA MET A 228 5.92 8.65 -11.08
C MET A 228 6.57 9.72 -11.96
N SER A 229 6.68 10.96 -11.46
CA SER A 229 7.36 12.03 -12.18
C SER A 229 8.84 11.74 -12.45
N ARG A 230 9.47 10.89 -11.64
CA ARG A 230 10.91 10.60 -11.74
C ARG A 230 11.22 9.39 -12.63
N ARG A 231 10.21 8.69 -13.15
CA ARG A 231 10.39 7.51 -14.00
C ARG A 231 10.63 7.90 -15.45
N THR A 232 11.74 7.40 -16.00
CA THR A 232 12.04 7.50 -17.43
C THR A 232 11.17 6.53 -18.23
N VAL A 233 10.76 6.94 -19.42
CA VAL A 233 10.01 6.10 -20.36
C VAL A 233 10.68 6.15 -21.72
N SER A 234 10.81 5.00 -22.37
CA SER A 234 11.57 4.81 -23.60
C SER A 234 10.70 4.61 -24.84
N GLY A 235 9.38 4.76 -24.73
CA GLY A 235 8.42 4.55 -25.82
C GLY A 235 7.00 4.99 -25.45
N PRO A 236 6.00 4.73 -26.30
CA PRO A 236 4.59 5.01 -25.99
C PRO A 236 4.16 4.27 -24.73
N TYR A 237 3.51 4.98 -23.80
CA TYR A 237 3.10 4.40 -22.54
C TYR A 237 1.74 4.92 -22.08
N ARG A 238 1.11 4.11 -21.24
CA ARG A 238 -0.05 4.49 -20.44
C ARG A 238 0.27 4.24 -18.97
N ARG A 239 0.04 5.25 -18.14
CA ARG A 239 0.35 5.20 -16.71
C ARG A 239 -0.95 5.04 -15.92
N VAL A 240 -0.98 4.09 -14.99
CA VAL A 240 -2.14 3.85 -14.13
C VAL A 240 -1.73 3.81 -12.67
N LEU A 241 -2.35 4.64 -11.84
CA LEU A 241 -2.31 4.53 -10.39
C LEU A 241 -3.42 3.57 -9.94
N ALA A 242 -3.05 2.33 -9.61
CA ALA A 242 -3.98 1.29 -9.20
C ALA A 242 -4.02 1.17 -7.67
N TYR A 243 -5.17 1.53 -7.09
CA TYR A 243 -5.46 1.31 -5.68
C TYR A 243 -6.05 -0.08 -5.46
N VAL A 244 -5.36 -0.92 -4.68
CA VAL A 244 -5.81 -2.25 -4.31
C VAL A 244 -6.38 -2.18 -2.89
N GLY A 245 -7.69 -2.37 -2.75
CA GLY A 245 -8.35 -2.13 -1.47
C GLY A 245 -9.81 -2.55 -1.44
N PRO A 246 -10.58 -2.10 -0.42
CA PRO A 246 -11.99 -2.48 -0.28
C PRO A 246 -12.81 -2.06 -1.50
N GLY A 247 -13.98 -2.65 -1.74
CA GLY A 247 -14.99 -2.14 -2.68
C GLY A 247 -16.12 -1.44 -1.93
N ASN A 248 -16.77 -0.42 -2.51
CA ASN A 248 -17.87 0.32 -1.86
C ASN A 248 -19.23 -0.23 -2.33
N ARG A 249 -20.17 -0.56 -1.43
CA ARG A 249 -21.39 -1.30 -1.81
C ARG A 249 -22.67 -1.20 -0.98
N ARG A 250 -22.95 -0.12 -0.26
CA ARG A 250 -24.30 0.09 0.28
C ARG A 250 -25.06 1.09 -0.58
N TRP A 251 -26.24 0.68 -1.06
CA TRP A 251 -27.19 1.56 -1.74
C TRP A 251 -27.54 2.72 -0.81
N GLY A 252 -27.26 3.94 -1.27
CA GLY A 252 -27.28 5.19 -0.49
C GLY A 252 -25.89 5.85 -0.45
N PRO A 253 -25.80 7.19 -0.47
CA PRO A 253 -24.53 7.91 -0.47
C PRO A 253 -23.89 7.83 0.93
N LEU A 254 -23.26 6.70 1.26
CA LEU A 254 -22.28 6.69 2.34
C LEU A 254 -21.00 7.34 1.82
N PRO A 255 -20.38 8.24 2.61
CA PRO A 255 -19.15 8.87 2.21
C PRO A 255 -18.06 7.80 2.01
N PRO A 256 -17.17 7.97 1.02
CA PRO A 256 -16.01 7.10 0.85
C PRO A 256 -15.24 7.00 2.17
N SER A 257 -14.59 5.85 2.43
CA SER A 257 -13.74 5.71 3.62
C SER A 257 -12.76 6.89 3.70
N PRO A 258 -12.32 7.38 4.88
CA PRO A 258 -11.44 8.55 4.96
C PRO A 258 -10.18 8.44 4.08
N ARG A 259 -9.63 7.23 3.92
CA ARG A 259 -8.50 6.95 3.00
C ARG A 259 -8.89 7.02 1.52
N GLU A 260 -10.10 6.62 1.17
CA GLU A 260 -10.62 6.69 -0.19
C GLU A 260 -11.10 8.09 -0.56
N ALA A 261 -11.71 8.81 0.39
CA ALA A 261 -12.01 10.24 0.29
C ALA A 261 -10.72 11.02 0.11
N ALA A 262 -9.70 10.71 0.92
CA ALA A 262 -8.36 11.24 0.76
C ALA A 262 -7.76 10.81 -0.58
N PHE A 263 -7.91 9.56 -1.04
CA PHE A 263 -7.41 9.12 -2.36
C PHE A 263 -8.07 9.84 -3.53
N ARG A 264 -9.39 10.03 -3.52
CA ARG A 264 -10.11 10.76 -4.57
C ARG A 264 -9.79 12.25 -4.50
N ALA A 265 -9.91 12.86 -3.32
CA ALA A 265 -9.57 14.26 -3.13
C ALA A 265 -8.08 14.53 -3.40
N LEU A 266 -7.19 13.58 -3.13
CA LEU A 266 -5.77 13.65 -3.46
C LEU A 266 -5.53 13.29 -4.92
N GLY A 267 -6.32 12.43 -5.55
CA GLY A 267 -6.29 12.20 -6.99
C GLY A 267 -6.66 13.48 -7.74
N ASP A 268 -7.73 14.15 -7.30
CA ASP A 268 -8.20 15.43 -7.84
C ASP A 268 -7.20 16.56 -7.49
N ARG A 269 -6.71 16.63 -6.24
CA ARG A 269 -5.69 17.62 -5.82
C ARG A 269 -4.31 17.35 -6.39
N LEU A 270 -3.92 16.10 -6.68
CA LEU A 270 -2.64 15.75 -7.30
C LEU A 270 -2.74 15.83 -8.81
N ALA A 271 -3.91 15.60 -9.42
CA ALA A 271 -4.17 16.06 -10.79
C ALA A 271 -4.04 17.59 -10.83
N ALA A 272 -4.56 18.29 -9.82
CA ALA A 272 -4.44 19.74 -9.67
C ALA A 272 -3.09 20.25 -9.13
N ALA A 273 -2.20 19.39 -8.60
CA ALA A 273 -0.85 19.75 -8.13
C ALA A 273 0.25 19.22 -9.07
N ALA A 274 -0.09 18.24 -9.91
CA ALA A 274 0.57 17.94 -11.17
C ALA A 274 0.31 19.05 -12.21
N GLU A 275 -0.66 19.94 -11.97
CA GLU A 275 -0.75 21.21 -12.70
C GLU A 275 0.59 21.93 -12.56
N SER A 276 1.21 22.10 -13.72
CA SER A 276 2.45 22.86 -13.86
C SER A 276 2.26 24.23 -13.19
N PRO A 277 3.28 24.87 -12.61
CA PRO A 277 3.20 26.28 -12.22
C PRO A 277 2.65 27.16 -13.36
N VAL A 278 2.95 26.79 -14.60
CA VAL A 278 2.40 27.37 -15.84
C VAL A 278 0.87 27.29 -15.88
N ASP A 279 0.31 26.17 -15.43
CA ASP A 279 -1.12 25.89 -15.54
C ASP A 279 -1.94 26.80 -14.62
N ARG A 280 -1.46 27.03 -13.39
CA ARG A 280 -2.05 27.98 -12.44
C ARG A 280 -1.85 29.43 -12.84
N LEU A 281 -0.75 29.74 -13.53
CA LEU A 281 -0.50 31.08 -14.06
C LEU A 281 -1.39 31.38 -15.26
N PHE A 282 -1.64 30.38 -16.12
CA PHE A 282 -2.53 30.51 -17.26
C PHE A 282 -3.96 30.90 -16.84
N ASP A 283 -4.49 30.27 -15.78
CA ASP A 283 -5.85 30.58 -15.27
C ASP A 283 -5.97 32.02 -14.75
N ARG A 284 -4.86 32.64 -14.35
CA ARG A 284 -4.80 34.03 -13.90
C ARG A 284 -4.60 35.03 -15.04
N LEU A 285 -4.28 34.56 -16.25
CA LEU A 285 -4.14 35.39 -17.44
C LEU A 285 -5.52 35.48 -18.12
N PRO A 286 -6.06 36.70 -18.32
CA PRO A 286 -5.34 37.83 -18.89
C PRO A 286 -5.10 39.04 -17.96
N ASP A 287 -4.61 38.84 -16.73
CA ASP A 287 -4.10 39.95 -15.90
C ASP A 287 -2.98 40.72 -16.63
N GLU A 288 -3.21 42.00 -16.94
CA GLU A 288 -2.26 42.86 -17.66
C GLU A 288 -0.93 43.05 -16.90
N GLY A 289 -0.96 43.04 -15.57
CA GLY A 289 0.23 43.12 -14.74
C GLY A 289 1.10 41.88 -14.85
N LEU A 290 0.48 40.69 -14.93
CA LEU A 290 1.20 39.44 -15.17
C LEU A 290 1.77 39.35 -16.60
N LEU A 291 1.04 39.85 -17.60
CA LEU A 291 1.55 39.94 -18.98
C LEU A 291 2.76 40.88 -19.08
N ALA A 292 2.68 42.06 -18.45
CA ALA A 292 3.80 43.00 -18.39
C ALA A 292 5.01 42.42 -17.64
N THR A 293 4.77 41.67 -16.56
CA THR A 293 5.82 40.97 -15.81
C THR A 293 6.47 39.88 -16.67
N ALA A 294 5.69 39.10 -17.42
CA ALA A 294 6.22 38.09 -18.32
C ALA A 294 7.10 38.73 -19.41
N ALA A 295 6.65 39.84 -20.01
CA ALA A 295 7.43 40.59 -20.99
C ALA A 295 8.76 41.11 -20.42
N GLY A 296 8.76 41.54 -19.15
CA GLY A 296 9.97 41.97 -18.44
C GLY A 296 10.96 40.85 -18.08
N LEU A 297 10.54 39.59 -18.12
CA LEU A 297 11.35 38.42 -17.71
C LEU A 297 11.87 37.57 -18.87
N VAL A 298 11.71 38.03 -20.11
CA VAL A 298 12.11 37.26 -21.30
C VAL A 298 13.63 37.01 -21.33
N GLU A 299 14.45 37.96 -20.90
CA GLU A 299 15.91 37.79 -20.87
C GLU A 299 16.36 36.79 -19.80
N GLU A 300 15.74 36.79 -18.62
CA GLU A 300 15.97 35.81 -17.57
C GLU A 300 15.54 34.41 -18.02
N TYR A 301 14.38 34.31 -18.67
CA TYR A 301 13.91 33.08 -19.30
C TYR A 301 14.89 32.56 -20.34
N ARG A 302 15.35 33.42 -21.25
CA ARG A 302 16.34 33.07 -22.28
C ARG A 302 17.61 32.53 -21.63
N ARG A 303 18.16 33.22 -20.63
CA ARG A 303 19.35 32.75 -19.90
C ARG A 303 19.14 31.38 -19.26
N ALA A 304 18.01 31.18 -18.58
CA ALA A 304 17.69 29.90 -17.95
C ALA A 304 17.55 28.76 -18.97
N ARG A 305 16.93 29.02 -20.13
CA ARG A 305 16.73 28.01 -21.18
C ARG A 305 18.02 27.70 -21.95
N THR A 306 18.92 28.65 -22.13
CA THR A 306 20.23 28.41 -22.73
C THR A 306 21.03 27.44 -21.85
N VAL A 307 21.06 27.68 -20.54
CA VAL A 307 21.71 26.77 -19.58
C VAL A 307 21.08 25.37 -19.62
N ASP A 308 19.75 25.28 -19.68
CA ASP A 308 19.05 24.00 -19.73
C ASP A 308 19.39 23.20 -21.01
N GLY A 309 19.45 23.86 -22.17
CA GLY A 309 19.81 23.22 -23.44
C GLY A 309 21.23 22.64 -23.44
N ILE A 310 22.22 23.36 -22.89
CA ILE A 310 23.59 22.86 -22.75
C ILE A 310 23.64 21.65 -21.81
N TRP A 311 22.90 21.69 -20.70
CA TRP A 311 22.79 20.56 -19.78
C TRP A 311 22.15 19.34 -20.45
N GLN A 312 21.10 19.54 -21.24
CA GLN A 312 20.46 18.47 -22.00
C GLN A 312 21.43 17.85 -23.01
N ALA A 313 22.18 18.67 -23.78
CA ALA A 313 23.21 18.20 -24.71
C ALA A 313 24.28 17.34 -24.01
N ARG A 314 24.84 17.81 -22.89
CA ARG A 314 25.83 17.02 -22.12
C ARG A 314 25.29 15.66 -21.69
N ARG A 315 24.05 15.60 -21.21
CA ARG A 315 23.39 14.36 -20.76
C ARG A 315 23.06 13.41 -21.92
N LEU A 316 22.85 13.95 -23.12
CA LEU A 316 22.66 13.11 -24.32
C LEU A 316 23.96 12.42 -24.74
N LEU A 317 25.11 13.07 -24.52
CA LEU A 317 26.42 12.61 -24.97
C LEU A 317 27.17 11.75 -23.94
N ALA A 318 26.84 11.86 -22.64
CA ALA A 318 27.37 10.96 -21.63
C ALA A 318 26.40 10.70 -20.48
N THR A 319 26.49 9.47 -19.97
CA THR A 319 25.76 9.03 -18.77
C THR A 319 26.25 9.77 -17.52
N ASP A 320 27.54 10.14 -17.46
CA ASP A 320 28.14 10.98 -16.42
C ASP A 320 29.14 11.97 -17.05
N PRO A 321 28.70 13.21 -17.39
CA PRO A 321 29.55 14.19 -18.06
C PRO A 321 30.61 14.84 -17.14
N GLY A 322 30.68 14.47 -15.85
CA GLY A 322 31.54 15.14 -14.87
C GLY A 322 31.09 16.58 -14.54
N ARG A 323 31.88 17.31 -13.74
CA ARG A 323 31.61 18.70 -13.32
C ARG A 323 32.03 19.69 -14.41
N PRO A 324 31.12 20.36 -15.13
CA PRO A 324 31.51 21.49 -15.96
C PRO A 324 31.68 22.75 -15.08
N ALA A 325 32.49 23.69 -15.56
CA ALA A 325 32.54 25.03 -15.00
C ALA A 325 31.17 25.73 -15.11
N ARG A 326 30.98 26.85 -14.40
CA ARG A 326 29.80 27.71 -14.54
C ARG A 326 29.59 28.02 -16.03
N ILE A 327 28.43 27.66 -16.58
CA ILE A 327 28.09 27.92 -17.98
C ILE A 327 28.01 29.43 -18.19
N ASP A 328 28.86 29.96 -19.08
CA ASP A 328 28.82 31.37 -19.45
C ASP A 328 27.77 31.62 -20.53
N VAL A 329 26.58 31.98 -20.06
CA VAL A 329 25.42 32.25 -20.90
C VAL A 329 25.54 33.55 -21.68
N THR A 330 26.41 34.48 -21.26
CA THR A 330 26.49 35.81 -21.86
C THR A 330 27.12 35.82 -23.25
N SER A 331 27.83 34.75 -23.61
CA SER A 331 28.51 34.59 -24.88
C SER A 331 27.82 33.63 -25.85
N LEU A 332 26.61 33.14 -25.50
CA LEU A 332 25.85 32.15 -26.27
C LEU A 332 24.54 32.75 -26.79
N ASP A 333 24.35 32.70 -28.11
CA ASP A 333 23.07 33.04 -28.76
C ASP A 333 22.54 31.82 -29.50
N ALA A 334 21.67 31.07 -28.83
CA ALA A 334 21.27 29.73 -29.26
C ALA A 334 19.92 29.73 -29.99
N LEU A 335 19.76 28.90 -31.00
CA LEU A 335 18.54 28.83 -31.83
C LEU A 335 17.35 28.18 -31.12
N TRP A 336 17.58 27.48 -30.01
CA TRP A 336 16.51 26.86 -29.20
C TRP A 336 15.94 27.77 -28.11
N VAL A 337 16.41 29.02 -28.02
CA VAL A 337 15.86 30.07 -27.15
C VAL A 337 15.41 31.27 -28.00
N PRO A 338 14.46 32.09 -27.51
CA PRO A 338 14.03 33.26 -28.26
C PRO A 338 15.20 34.26 -28.43
N PRO A 339 15.24 35.02 -29.54
CA PRO A 339 16.26 36.06 -29.74
C PRO A 339 16.12 37.18 -28.70
N ALA A 340 17.19 37.95 -28.52
CA ALA A 340 17.17 39.13 -27.64
C ALA A 340 16.02 40.09 -28.02
N GLY A 341 15.28 40.56 -27.03
CA GLY A 341 14.12 41.44 -27.26
C GLY A 341 12.89 40.76 -27.90
N ALA A 342 12.83 39.43 -27.93
CA ALA A 342 11.64 38.71 -28.38
C ALA A 342 10.41 39.08 -27.57
N ARG A 343 9.28 39.16 -28.27
CA ARG A 343 7.99 39.57 -27.73
C ARG A 343 7.04 38.39 -27.60
N VAL A 344 6.45 38.24 -26.42
CA VAL A 344 5.52 37.13 -26.11
C VAL A 344 4.24 37.24 -26.95
N ASP A 345 3.76 38.47 -27.18
CA ASP A 345 2.57 38.79 -27.96
C ASP A 345 2.73 38.55 -29.47
N GLN A 346 3.98 38.48 -29.95
CA GLN A 346 4.31 38.30 -31.38
C GLN A 346 4.90 36.91 -31.68
N ALA A 347 4.78 35.97 -30.74
CA ALA A 347 5.46 34.67 -30.81
C ALA A 347 5.10 33.82 -32.03
N ILE A 348 3.93 34.06 -32.63
CA ILE A 348 3.46 33.34 -33.82
C ILE A 348 3.29 34.26 -35.03
N ASP A 349 3.73 35.50 -35.00
CA ASP A 349 3.57 36.45 -36.11
C ASP A 349 4.67 36.27 -37.17
N GLY A 350 5.86 35.85 -36.73
CA GLY A 350 7.01 35.61 -37.61
C GLY A 350 6.94 34.31 -38.42
N PRO A 351 7.93 34.07 -39.29
CA PRO A 351 8.02 32.86 -40.12
C PRO A 351 8.55 31.63 -39.37
N LEU A 352 9.04 31.79 -38.13
CA LEU A 352 9.70 30.73 -37.34
C LEU A 352 9.20 30.73 -35.89
N TRP A 353 9.13 29.55 -35.27
CA TRP A 353 8.96 29.41 -33.82
C TRP A 353 10.32 29.50 -33.13
N THR A 354 10.57 30.60 -32.43
CA THR A 354 11.88 30.89 -31.82
C THR A 354 11.99 30.49 -30.35
N TRP A 355 10.93 30.03 -29.72
CA TRP A 355 10.90 29.77 -28.27
C TRP A 355 11.37 28.38 -27.85
N GLY A 356 11.74 27.54 -28.82
CA GLY A 356 12.24 26.18 -28.61
C GLY A 356 11.17 25.11 -28.40
N VAL A 357 11.60 23.85 -28.41
CA VAL A 357 10.73 22.65 -28.30
C VAL A 357 10.00 22.60 -26.96
N SER A 358 10.68 22.95 -25.87
CA SER A 358 10.12 22.90 -24.52
C SER A 358 8.95 23.87 -24.33
N ALA A 359 9.07 25.09 -24.86
CA ALA A 359 7.99 26.08 -24.82
C ALA A 359 6.81 25.66 -25.71
N ALA A 360 7.09 25.16 -26.92
CA ALA A 360 6.05 24.65 -27.82
C ALA A 360 5.24 23.53 -27.16
N ARG A 361 5.94 22.56 -26.56
CA ARG A 361 5.33 21.46 -25.81
C ARG A 361 4.45 22.00 -24.68
N GLN A 362 4.98 22.92 -23.88
CA GLN A 362 4.24 23.50 -22.78
C GLN A 362 2.96 24.19 -23.24
N VAL A 363 3.06 25.05 -24.24
CA VAL A 363 1.91 25.78 -24.81
C VAL A 363 0.84 24.78 -25.22
N VAL A 364 1.18 23.79 -26.06
CA VAL A 364 0.20 22.79 -26.53
C VAL A 364 -0.37 21.93 -25.41
N THR A 365 0.43 21.57 -24.39
CA THR A 365 -0.05 20.86 -23.20
C THR A 365 -1.08 21.69 -22.43
N THR A 366 -0.81 22.99 -22.23
CA THR A 366 -1.75 23.90 -21.58
C THR A 366 -3.04 24.04 -22.40
N LEU A 367 -2.97 24.18 -23.73
CA LEU A 367 -4.15 24.21 -24.60
C LEU A 367 -5.00 22.93 -24.53
N LEU A 368 -4.34 21.76 -24.56
CA LEU A 368 -5.01 20.46 -24.46
C LEU A 368 -5.74 20.31 -23.12
N ARG A 369 -5.12 20.75 -22.03
CA ARG A 369 -5.74 20.76 -20.69
C ARG A 369 -6.99 21.63 -20.68
N GLU A 370 -6.87 22.88 -21.13
CA GLU A 370 -7.96 23.84 -21.07
C GLU A 370 -9.13 23.47 -21.98
N THR A 371 -8.84 22.86 -23.14
CA THR A 371 -9.90 22.29 -24.00
C THR A 371 -10.65 21.17 -23.27
N ARG A 372 -9.96 20.30 -22.53
CA ARG A 372 -10.59 19.24 -21.73
C ARG A 372 -11.40 19.79 -20.56
N ARG A 373 -11.02 20.93 -19.98
CA ARG A 373 -11.76 21.59 -18.89
C ARG A 373 -13.02 22.30 -19.38
N HIS A 374 -12.98 22.93 -20.56
CA HIS A 374 -14.10 23.74 -21.08
C HIS A 374 -15.13 22.95 -21.89
N LEU A 375 -14.85 21.72 -22.28
CA LEU A 375 -15.81 20.87 -22.99
C LEU A 375 -16.61 20.01 -22.00
N ASP A 376 -17.84 20.43 -21.69
CA ASP A 376 -18.85 19.58 -21.04
C ASP A 376 -19.34 18.51 -22.04
N GLY A 377 -18.57 17.44 -22.19
CA GLY A 377 -18.91 16.28 -23.01
C GLY A 377 -17.84 15.89 -24.06
N PRO A 378 -18.02 14.73 -24.73
CA PRO A 378 -17.03 14.22 -25.66
C PRO A 378 -17.03 15.07 -26.94
N ALA A 379 -15.99 15.88 -27.15
CA ALA A 379 -15.63 16.39 -28.48
C ALA A 379 -14.30 15.74 -28.93
N PRO A 380 -14.34 14.50 -29.45
CA PRO A 380 -13.14 13.68 -29.69
C PRO A 380 -12.20 14.33 -30.70
N ALA A 381 -12.75 14.91 -31.77
CA ALA A 381 -11.95 15.45 -32.88
C ALA A 381 -11.01 16.58 -32.46
N ARG A 382 -11.46 17.50 -31.58
CA ARG A 382 -10.67 18.66 -31.13
C ARG A 382 -9.57 18.25 -30.15
N THR A 383 -9.91 17.37 -29.20
CA THR A 383 -8.94 16.78 -28.27
C THR A 383 -7.91 15.92 -29.02
N MET A 384 -8.33 15.19 -30.06
CA MET A 384 -7.44 14.42 -30.93
C MET A 384 -6.48 15.32 -31.70
N ALA A 385 -6.91 16.47 -32.20
CA ALA A 385 -6.03 17.40 -32.92
C ALA A 385 -4.92 17.96 -32.02
N LEU A 386 -5.26 18.40 -30.79
CA LEU A 386 -4.29 18.87 -29.80
C LEU A 386 -3.38 17.76 -29.29
N SER A 387 -3.92 16.55 -29.09
CA SER A 387 -3.10 15.37 -28.77
C SER A 387 -2.13 15.02 -29.89
N ALA A 388 -2.57 15.09 -31.16
CA ALA A 388 -1.72 14.85 -32.31
C ALA A 388 -0.62 15.92 -32.46
N ALA A 389 -0.93 17.18 -32.14
CA ALA A 389 0.07 18.25 -32.08
C ALA A 389 1.14 17.97 -31.01
N LEU A 390 0.73 17.52 -29.81
CA LEU A 390 1.66 17.13 -28.76
C LEU A 390 2.54 15.95 -29.20
N THR A 391 1.95 14.91 -29.79
CA THR A 391 2.71 13.77 -30.34
C THR A 391 3.73 14.20 -31.39
N LYS A 392 3.38 15.14 -32.28
CA LYS A 392 4.31 15.70 -33.27
C LYS A 392 5.48 16.44 -32.60
N ILE A 393 5.21 17.23 -31.56
CA ILE A 393 6.28 17.94 -30.83
C ILE A 393 7.22 16.95 -30.12
N LEU A 394 6.68 15.88 -29.53
CA LEU A 394 7.51 14.84 -28.90
C LEU A 394 8.37 14.10 -29.95
N ALA A 395 7.81 13.78 -31.12
CA ALA A 395 8.56 13.18 -32.21
C ALA A 395 9.66 14.12 -32.74
N ILE A 396 9.43 15.43 -32.77
CA ILE A 396 10.45 16.44 -33.10
C ILE A 396 11.54 16.46 -32.02
N ASP A 397 11.20 16.42 -30.73
CA ASP A 397 12.19 16.37 -29.63
C ASP A 397 13.09 15.13 -29.75
N ASP A 398 12.50 13.96 -29.97
CA ASP A 398 13.23 12.71 -30.15
C ASP A 398 14.15 12.76 -31.39
N ALA A 399 13.65 13.27 -32.52
CA ALA A 399 14.44 13.44 -33.73
C ALA A 399 15.62 14.39 -33.53
N VAL A 400 15.44 15.50 -32.80
CA VAL A 400 16.51 16.44 -32.47
C VAL A 400 17.55 15.77 -31.57
N ARG A 401 17.12 15.02 -30.55
CA ARG A 401 18.04 14.29 -29.65
C ARG A 401 18.87 13.26 -30.39
N ASP A 402 18.25 12.48 -31.27
CA ASP A 402 18.92 11.44 -32.04
C ASP A 402 19.87 12.01 -33.09
N ALA A 403 19.46 13.09 -33.78
CA ALA A 403 20.32 13.81 -34.69
C ALA A 403 21.51 14.47 -33.97
N THR A 404 21.30 15.04 -32.78
CA THR A 404 22.36 15.61 -31.93
C THR A 404 23.37 14.53 -31.54
N ARG A 405 22.91 13.36 -31.10
CA ARG A 405 23.80 12.24 -30.75
C ARG A 405 24.60 11.74 -31.95
N SER A 406 23.93 11.59 -33.10
CA SER A 406 24.55 11.10 -34.33
C SER A 406 25.58 12.09 -34.87
N ARG A 407 25.27 13.38 -34.85
CA ARG A 407 26.17 14.44 -35.30
C ARG A 407 27.36 14.61 -34.38
N ALA A 408 27.14 14.56 -33.06
CA ALA A 408 28.23 14.58 -32.09
C ALA A 408 29.21 13.43 -32.28
N ALA A 409 28.70 12.22 -32.57
CA ALA A 409 29.54 11.06 -32.85
C ALA A 409 30.36 11.24 -34.15
N ALA A 410 29.75 11.82 -35.20
CA ALA A 410 30.44 12.09 -36.47
C ALA A 410 31.52 13.18 -36.33
N ASP A 411 31.24 14.23 -35.55
CA ASP A 411 32.13 15.39 -35.38
C ASP A 411 33.14 15.20 -34.23
N GLY A 412 33.10 14.05 -33.52
CA GLY A 412 33.99 13.77 -32.39
C GLY A 412 33.73 14.63 -31.16
N ILE A 413 32.53 15.20 -31.02
CA ILE A 413 32.16 16.11 -29.93
C ILE A 413 31.71 15.28 -28.73
N GLY A 414 32.49 15.33 -27.65
CA GLY A 414 32.21 14.63 -26.40
C GLY A 414 31.44 15.46 -25.36
N PRO A 415 31.06 14.87 -24.22
CA PRO A 415 30.35 15.56 -23.12
C PRO A 415 31.17 16.69 -22.46
N THR A 416 32.49 16.64 -22.57
CA THR A 416 33.45 17.61 -22.03
C THR A 416 33.74 18.76 -22.99
N ALA A 417 33.10 18.79 -24.17
CA ALA A 417 33.21 19.89 -25.10
C ALA A 417 32.79 21.23 -24.46
N SER A 418 33.33 22.31 -25.00
CA SER A 418 33.02 23.66 -24.52
C SER A 418 31.53 23.97 -24.72
N ASP A 419 30.99 24.90 -23.92
CA ASP A 419 29.58 25.30 -24.04
C ASP A 419 29.27 25.85 -25.44
N LYS A 420 30.24 26.48 -26.10
CA LYS A 420 30.12 27.00 -27.48
C LYS A 420 30.05 25.88 -28.52
N GLU A 421 30.86 24.84 -28.39
CA GLU A 421 30.81 23.68 -29.30
C GLU A 421 29.51 22.91 -29.15
N LEU A 422 29.03 22.73 -27.91
CA LEU A 422 27.74 22.09 -27.64
C LEU A 422 26.58 22.93 -28.17
N ALA A 423 26.66 24.26 -28.04
CA ALA A 423 25.66 25.14 -28.63
C ALA A 423 25.65 25.06 -30.15
N ALA A 424 26.82 25.14 -30.79
CA ALA A 424 26.94 25.03 -32.24
C ALA A 424 26.43 23.70 -32.78
N LEU A 425 26.68 22.60 -32.05
CA LEU A 425 26.15 21.27 -32.38
C LEU A 425 24.62 21.25 -32.38
N VAL A 426 23.99 21.73 -31.31
CA VAL A 426 22.52 21.73 -31.20
C VAL A 426 21.91 22.71 -32.21
N ASP A 427 22.51 23.88 -32.40
CA ASP A 427 22.06 24.87 -33.38
C ASP A 427 22.14 24.34 -34.81
N GLY A 428 23.22 23.65 -35.16
CA GLY A 428 23.37 22.96 -36.45
C GLY A 428 22.22 21.98 -36.70
N VAL A 429 21.91 21.14 -35.71
CA VAL A 429 20.78 20.19 -35.81
C VAL A 429 19.44 20.91 -35.92
N VAL A 430 19.19 21.94 -35.11
CA VAL A 430 17.95 22.73 -35.13
C VAL A 430 17.74 23.39 -36.49
N ALA A 431 18.80 23.90 -37.11
CA ALA A 431 18.77 24.51 -38.44
C ALA A 431 18.60 23.48 -39.55
N GLU A 432 19.42 22.41 -39.58
CA GLU A 432 19.38 21.36 -40.60
C GLU A 432 18.01 20.64 -40.63
N GLN A 433 17.45 20.36 -39.45
CA GLN A 433 16.15 19.68 -39.31
C GLN A 433 14.95 20.63 -39.40
N ARG A 434 15.17 21.93 -39.65
CA ARG A 434 14.11 22.95 -39.80
C ARG A 434 13.10 22.94 -38.65
N VAL A 435 13.62 22.75 -37.43
CA VAL A 435 12.81 22.50 -36.23
C VAL A 435 11.87 23.67 -35.95
N ARG A 436 12.35 24.90 -36.14
CA ARG A 436 11.60 26.12 -35.86
C ARG A 436 10.41 26.31 -36.81
N GLU A 437 10.53 25.90 -38.07
CA GLU A 437 9.43 25.87 -39.03
C GLU A 437 8.38 24.84 -38.65
N HIS A 438 8.81 23.61 -38.34
CA HIS A 438 7.91 22.53 -37.99
C HIS A 438 7.15 22.82 -36.69
N LEU A 439 7.83 23.34 -35.67
CA LEU A 439 7.18 23.74 -34.41
C LEU A 439 6.16 24.86 -34.64
N LEU A 440 6.46 25.86 -35.48
CA LEU A 440 5.52 26.95 -35.76
C LEU A 440 4.22 26.43 -36.36
N VAL A 441 4.31 25.54 -37.35
CA VAL A 441 3.13 24.93 -37.98
C VAL A 441 2.30 24.19 -36.93
N VAL A 442 2.95 23.37 -36.11
CA VAL A 442 2.26 22.58 -35.07
C VAL A 442 1.60 23.48 -34.02
N VAL A 443 2.30 24.50 -33.52
CA VAL A 443 1.76 25.42 -32.51
C VAL A 443 0.62 26.26 -33.09
N ARG A 444 0.74 26.80 -34.31
CA ARG A 444 -0.35 27.54 -34.96
C ARG A 444 -1.59 26.68 -35.17
N SER A 445 -1.42 25.44 -35.65
CA SER A 445 -2.54 24.51 -35.81
C SER A 445 -3.20 24.16 -34.48
N ALA A 446 -2.41 23.93 -33.42
CA ALA A 446 -2.93 23.66 -32.08
C ALA A 446 -3.68 24.87 -31.50
N ALA A 447 -3.12 26.07 -31.63
CA ALA A 447 -3.72 27.31 -31.17
C ALA A 447 -5.02 27.62 -31.92
N ALA A 448 -5.10 27.37 -33.23
CA ALA A 448 -6.33 27.52 -34.01
C ALA A 448 -7.41 26.54 -33.54
N ALA A 449 -7.07 25.27 -33.35
CA ALA A 449 -8.01 24.25 -32.86
C ALA A 449 -8.58 24.59 -31.47
N TYR A 450 -7.76 25.19 -30.61
CA TYR A 450 -8.18 25.70 -29.30
C TYR A 450 -9.02 26.99 -29.42
N ALA A 451 -8.59 27.93 -30.25
CA ALA A 451 -9.28 29.20 -30.48
C ALA A 451 -10.73 28.99 -30.94
N GLU A 452 -10.93 28.05 -31.86
CA GLU A 452 -12.26 27.64 -32.33
C GLU A 452 -13.11 26.95 -31.25
N SER A 453 -12.49 26.37 -30.22
CA SER A 453 -13.21 25.70 -29.14
C SER A 453 -13.68 26.65 -28.05
N VAL A 454 -12.89 27.68 -27.73
CA VAL A 454 -13.15 28.62 -26.63
C VAL A 454 -13.62 30.00 -27.10
N GLY A 455 -13.54 30.30 -28.41
CA GLY A 455 -13.97 31.59 -28.97
C GLY A 455 -12.99 32.74 -28.73
N VAL A 456 -11.70 32.44 -28.55
CA VAL A 456 -10.62 33.43 -28.30
C VAL A 456 -9.62 33.38 -29.45
N PRO A 457 -9.12 34.52 -30.00
CA PRO A 457 -8.16 34.51 -31.09
C PRO A 457 -6.87 33.74 -30.74
N ALA A 458 -6.38 32.91 -31.68
CA ALA A 458 -5.18 32.09 -31.49
C ALA A 458 -3.94 32.86 -30.99
N PRO A 459 -3.62 34.09 -31.49
CA PRO A 459 -2.48 34.85 -30.97
C PRO A 459 -2.59 35.17 -29.48
N VAL A 460 -3.78 35.56 -29.02
CA VAL A 460 -4.05 35.89 -27.61
C VAL A 460 -3.87 34.66 -26.71
N VAL A 461 -4.29 33.49 -27.18
CA VAL A 461 -4.15 32.26 -26.40
C VAL A 461 -2.68 31.83 -26.29
N VAL A 462 -1.92 31.94 -27.39
CA VAL A 462 -0.48 31.64 -27.38
C VAL A 462 0.29 32.62 -26.50
N GLU A 463 -0.04 33.91 -26.56
CA GLU A 463 0.53 34.93 -25.68
C GLU A 463 0.33 34.55 -24.21
N ARG A 464 -0.89 34.20 -23.80
CA ARG A 464 -1.18 33.78 -22.41
C ARG A 464 -0.42 32.52 -22.01
N ALA A 465 -0.41 31.50 -22.87
CA ALA A 465 0.26 30.23 -22.59
C ALA A 465 1.78 30.42 -22.45
N LEU A 466 2.34 31.28 -23.29
CA LEU A 466 3.77 31.57 -23.30
C LEU A 466 4.17 32.51 -22.17
N ALA A 467 3.34 33.49 -21.81
CA ALA A 467 3.55 34.33 -20.64
C ALA A 467 3.57 33.49 -19.34
N ALA A 468 2.66 32.52 -19.22
CA ALA A 468 2.64 31.60 -18.09
C ALA A 468 3.92 30.72 -18.04
N GLU A 469 4.41 30.27 -19.20
CA GLU A 469 5.69 29.55 -19.32
C GLU A 469 6.88 30.42 -18.88
N VAL A 470 6.95 31.67 -19.35
CA VAL A 470 8.03 32.61 -18.99
C VAL A 470 8.04 32.88 -17.48
N LEU A 471 6.88 33.22 -16.91
CA LEU A 471 6.73 33.48 -15.47
C LEU A 471 7.12 32.26 -14.62
N ALA A 472 6.78 31.05 -15.07
CA ALA A 472 7.11 29.82 -14.35
C ALA A 472 8.59 29.44 -14.46
N ARG A 473 9.27 29.80 -15.56
CA ARG A 473 10.57 29.21 -15.93
C ARG A 473 11.74 30.19 -16.01
N ALA A 474 11.51 31.50 -15.85
CA ALA A 474 12.56 32.51 -15.84
C ALA A 474 13.67 32.24 -14.81
N PHE A 475 13.31 31.72 -13.64
CA PHE A 475 14.24 31.43 -12.54
C PHE A 475 14.27 29.95 -12.13
N ALA A 476 13.65 29.07 -12.93
CA ALA A 476 13.64 27.65 -12.63
C ALA A 476 15.04 27.07 -12.86
N ALA A 477 15.56 26.32 -11.87
CA ALA A 477 16.84 25.63 -12.02
C ALA A 477 16.81 24.66 -13.23
N PRO A 478 17.96 24.41 -13.88
CA PRO A 478 18.07 23.37 -14.90
C PRO A 478 17.65 22.07 -14.24
N SER A 479 16.60 21.40 -14.74
CA SER A 479 15.92 20.21 -14.15
C SER A 479 14.74 20.39 -13.17
N VAL A 480 14.13 21.58 -12.99
CA VAL A 480 12.92 21.67 -12.14
C VAL A 480 11.73 20.90 -12.73
N ARG A 481 11.52 19.72 -12.11
CA ARG A 481 10.40 18.77 -12.14
C ARG A 481 9.98 18.31 -13.54
N PRO A 482 10.17 17.00 -13.86
CA PRO A 482 9.37 16.40 -14.91
C PRO A 482 7.90 16.68 -14.60
N HIS A 483 7.15 17.18 -15.57
CA HIS A 483 5.69 17.16 -15.50
C HIS A 483 5.30 15.75 -15.08
N THR A 484 4.47 15.62 -14.04
CA THR A 484 3.90 14.30 -13.75
C THR A 484 3.08 13.97 -14.99
N PRO A 485 3.47 12.96 -15.78
CA PRO A 485 2.74 12.67 -16.99
C PRO A 485 1.29 12.28 -16.64
N PRO A 486 0.33 12.55 -17.54
CA PRO A 486 -1.05 12.18 -17.30
C PRO A 486 -1.13 10.68 -16.97
N PHE A 487 -1.87 10.37 -15.91
CA PHE A 487 -2.07 9.01 -15.45
C PHE A 487 -3.56 8.78 -15.19
N ASP A 488 -3.99 7.56 -15.45
CA ASP A 488 -5.33 7.12 -15.09
C ASP A 488 -5.34 6.60 -13.65
N VAL A 489 -6.52 6.64 -13.05
CA VAL A 489 -6.73 6.06 -11.72
C VAL A 489 -7.60 4.82 -11.85
N ALA A 490 -7.15 3.72 -11.26
CA ALA A 490 -7.87 2.46 -11.24
C ALA A 490 -8.04 1.94 -9.81
N ARG A 491 -9.09 1.14 -9.61
CA ARG A 491 -9.34 0.43 -8.36
C ARG A 491 -9.40 -1.06 -8.64
N ILE A 492 -8.64 -1.83 -7.88
CA ILE A 492 -8.78 -3.28 -7.80
C ILE A 492 -9.42 -3.57 -6.46
N CYS A 493 -10.65 -4.06 -6.50
CA CYS A 493 -11.42 -4.36 -5.31
C CYS A 493 -12.27 -5.62 -5.51
N PRO A 494 -12.77 -6.22 -4.42
CA PRO A 494 -13.77 -7.28 -4.52
C PRO A 494 -14.95 -6.80 -5.35
N ASP A 495 -15.41 -7.63 -6.30
CA ASP A 495 -16.48 -7.22 -7.21
C ASP A 495 -17.70 -6.70 -6.44
N VAL A 496 -18.24 -5.60 -6.97
CA VAL A 496 -19.32 -4.80 -6.44
C VAL A 496 -20.42 -5.79 -6.07
N SER A 497 -20.78 -6.79 -6.90
CA SER A 497 -21.83 -7.85 -6.76
C SER A 497 -22.13 -8.49 -5.38
N ARG A 498 -21.38 -8.19 -4.33
CA ARG A 498 -21.35 -8.92 -3.07
C ARG A 498 -21.50 -7.99 -1.85
N PRO A 499 -22.43 -8.27 -0.90
CA PRO A 499 -22.51 -7.51 0.35
C PRO A 499 -21.23 -7.70 1.16
N GLU A 500 -20.87 -6.69 1.97
CA GLU A 500 -19.69 -6.59 2.84
C GLU A 500 -19.29 -7.94 3.47
N GLN A 501 -18.46 -8.70 2.77
CA GLN A 501 -17.59 -9.63 3.45
C GLN A 501 -16.44 -8.75 3.92
N ARG A 502 -16.34 -8.55 5.23
CA ARG A 502 -15.01 -8.58 5.83
C ARG A 502 -14.44 -9.91 5.33
N LEU A 503 -13.60 -9.83 4.30
CA LEU A 503 -12.76 -10.91 3.81
C LEU A 503 -11.88 -11.22 5.02
N PHE A 504 -12.41 -11.92 6.01
CA PHE A 504 -11.64 -12.64 6.99
C PHE A 504 -11.44 -13.98 6.30
N GLY A 505 -10.21 -14.39 5.99
CA GLY A 505 -9.96 -15.78 5.58
C GLY A 505 -10.64 -16.68 6.57
N VAL A 506 -11.75 -17.31 6.15
CA VAL A 506 -12.96 -17.59 6.95
C VAL A 506 -12.62 -18.43 8.18
N LEU A 507 -12.16 -17.69 9.20
CA LEU A 507 -11.84 -18.08 10.56
C LEU A 507 -10.48 -18.74 10.80
N GLY A 508 -9.58 -18.71 9.80
CA GLY A 508 -8.27 -19.33 9.91
C GLY A 508 -8.21 -20.77 9.38
N THR A 509 -9.30 -21.30 8.81
CA THR A 509 -9.26 -22.59 8.09
C THR A 509 -8.41 -22.50 6.83
N ALA A 510 -7.73 -23.59 6.49
CA ALA A 510 -6.99 -23.69 5.23
C ALA A 510 -7.93 -23.52 4.01
N THR A 511 -9.11 -24.14 4.01
CA THR A 511 -10.09 -24.02 2.92
C THR A 511 -10.61 -22.59 2.76
N GLY A 512 -10.96 -21.92 3.86
CA GLY A 512 -11.44 -20.54 3.81
C GLY A 512 -10.39 -19.55 3.31
N ARG A 513 -9.12 -19.76 3.66
CA ARG A 513 -7.99 -18.96 3.15
C ARG A 513 -7.70 -19.27 1.67
N ALA A 514 -7.81 -20.52 1.26
CA ALA A 514 -7.69 -20.90 -0.15
C ALA A 514 -8.78 -20.25 -1.01
N ASP A 515 -10.01 -20.18 -0.50
CA ASP A 515 -11.13 -19.50 -1.17
C ASP A 515 -10.86 -17.99 -1.31
N GLU A 516 -10.30 -17.34 -0.28
CA GLU A 516 -9.93 -15.92 -0.37
C GLU A 516 -8.80 -15.64 -1.34
N TRP A 517 -7.78 -16.50 -1.34
CA TRP A 517 -6.70 -16.43 -2.32
C TRP A 517 -7.26 -16.49 -3.73
N LEU A 518 -8.14 -17.47 -3.99
CA LEU A 518 -8.80 -17.63 -5.29
C LEU A 518 -9.68 -16.43 -5.64
N TRP A 519 -10.45 -15.88 -4.69
CA TRP A 519 -11.22 -14.67 -4.92
C TRP A 519 -10.34 -13.48 -5.29
N GLY A 520 -9.19 -13.32 -4.63
CA GLY A 520 -8.20 -12.30 -4.99
C GLY A 520 -7.73 -12.40 -6.43
N ARG A 521 -7.47 -13.62 -6.91
CA ARG A 521 -7.08 -13.88 -8.30
C ARG A 521 -8.21 -13.53 -9.27
N LEU A 522 -9.44 -13.94 -8.97
CA LEU A 522 -10.61 -13.70 -9.82
C LEU A 522 -10.98 -12.20 -9.91
N ASP A 523 -10.96 -11.49 -8.77
CA ASP A 523 -11.21 -10.05 -8.73
C ASP A 523 -10.11 -9.30 -9.49
N ALA A 524 -8.83 -9.68 -9.30
CA ALA A 524 -7.73 -9.11 -10.06
C ALA A 524 -7.91 -9.33 -11.56
N ALA A 525 -8.28 -10.54 -12.00
CA ALA A 525 -8.53 -10.83 -13.40
C ALA A 525 -9.59 -9.89 -14.01
N ALA A 526 -10.70 -9.67 -13.31
CA ALA A 526 -11.78 -8.81 -13.79
C ALA A 526 -11.37 -7.34 -13.97
N HIS A 527 -10.48 -6.83 -13.11
CA HIS A 527 -9.99 -5.45 -13.19
C HIS A 527 -8.80 -5.29 -14.13
N LEU A 528 -7.83 -6.21 -14.08
CA LEU A 528 -6.61 -6.15 -14.89
C LEU A 528 -6.91 -6.35 -16.39
N VAL A 529 -7.86 -7.22 -16.75
CA VAL A 529 -8.31 -7.34 -18.15
C VAL A 529 -8.88 -6.02 -18.67
N ARG A 530 -9.64 -5.29 -17.85
CA ARG A 530 -10.17 -3.95 -18.21
C ARG A 530 -9.05 -2.93 -18.41
N LEU A 531 -7.98 -3.00 -17.61
CA LEU A 531 -6.85 -2.09 -17.76
C LEU A 531 -6.11 -2.35 -19.08
N VAL A 532 -5.86 -3.60 -19.42
CA VAL A 532 -5.18 -3.98 -20.67
C VAL A 532 -6.05 -3.70 -21.90
N LEU A 533 -7.37 -3.87 -21.79
CA LEU A 533 -8.33 -3.70 -22.89
C LEU A 533 -9.13 -2.38 -22.83
N ALA A 534 -8.59 -1.31 -22.25
CA ALA A 534 -9.39 -0.10 -21.98
C ALA A 534 -10.02 0.56 -23.22
N ASP A 535 -9.42 0.38 -24.40
CA ASP A 535 -9.92 0.93 -25.66
C ASP A 535 -10.84 -0.04 -26.44
N GLN A 536 -11.17 -1.20 -25.85
CA GLN A 536 -11.99 -2.22 -26.50
C GLN A 536 -13.46 -2.13 -26.06
N PRO A 537 -14.42 -2.56 -26.91
CA PRO A 537 -15.83 -2.62 -26.54
C PRO A 537 -16.07 -3.52 -25.32
N GLU A 538 -16.99 -3.14 -24.41
CA GLU A 538 -17.27 -3.89 -23.17
C GLU A 538 -17.65 -5.35 -23.43
N VAL A 539 -18.26 -5.67 -24.58
CA VAL A 539 -18.58 -7.06 -24.97
C VAL A 539 -17.31 -7.91 -25.14
N VAL A 540 -16.25 -7.34 -25.72
CA VAL A 540 -14.95 -8.01 -25.89
C VAL A 540 -14.27 -8.19 -24.54
N VAL A 541 -14.29 -7.12 -23.73
CA VAL A 541 -13.75 -7.10 -22.37
C VAL A 541 -14.42 -8.16 -21.49
N ALA A 542 -15.76 -8.19 -21.45
CA ALA A 542 -16.53 -9.14 -20.66
C ALA A 542 -16.25 -10.60 -21.08
N ARG A 543 -16.15 -10.87 -22.38
CA ARG A 543 -15.79 -12.21 -22.89
C ARG A 543 -14.39 -12.61 -22.44
N ARG A 544 -13.43 -11.68 -22.45
CA ARG A 544 -12.05 -11.97 -22.02
C ARG A 544 -11.93 -12.14 -20.51
N ILE A 545 -12.69 -11.37 -19.71
CA ILE A 545 -12.80 -11.57 -18.26
C ILE A 545 -13.29 -12.98 -17.96
N GLU A 546 -14.36 -13.40 -18.63
CA GLU A 546 -14.94 -14.73 -18.42
C GLU A 546 -13.97 -15.86 -18.83
N TRP A 547 -13.25 -15.69 -19.94
CA TRP A 547 -12.19 -16.62 -20.33
C TRP A 547 -11.07 -16.71 -19.28
N MET A 548 -10.59 -15.56 -18.78
CA MET A 548 -9.56 -15.51 -17.75
C MET A 548 -10.03 -16.16 -16.44
N ARG A 549 -11.28 -15.90 -16.06
CA ARG A 549 -11.92 -16.49 -14.88
C ARG A 549 -11.92 -18.02 -14.96
N ARG A 550 -12.33 -18.62 -16.08
CA ARG A 550 -12.30 -20.09 -16.25
C ARG A 550 -10.88 -20.64 -16.16
N ALA A 551 -9.92 -20.01 -16.82
CA ALA A 551 -8.52 -20.43 -16.76
C ALA A 551 -7.96 -20.43 -15.32
N ILE A 552 -8.34 -19.44 -14.50
CA ILE A 552 -7.96 -19.40 -13.08
C ILE A 552 -8.66 -20.49 -12.26
N LEU A 553 -9.96 -20.72 -12.50
CA LEU A 553 -10.70 -21.79 -11.82
C LEU A 553 -10.12 -23.18 -12.14
N ASP A 554 -9.77 -23.43 -13.39
CA ASP A 554 -9.17 -24.69 -13.83
C ASP A 554 -7.77 -24.89 -13.21
N ASP A 555 -6.93 -23.84 -13.20
CA ASP A 555 -5.61 -23.85 -12.54
C ASP A 555 -5.68 -24.15 -11.04
N GLU A 556 -6.76 -23.72 -10.38
CA GLU A 556 -6.95 -23.92 -8.93
C GLU A 556 -7.73 -25.21 -8.57
N SER A 557 -8.50 -25.77 -9.51
CA SER A 557 -9.41 -26.91 -9.29
C SER A 557 -8.72 -28.12 -8.62
N GLY A 558 -7.60 -28.58 -9.18
CA GLY A 558 -6.83 -29.70 -8.63
C GLY A 558 -6.24 -29.42 -7.25
N ARG A 559 -5.76 -28.19 -6.99
CA ARG A 559 -5.21 -27.79 -5.68
C ARG A 559 -6.29 -27.62 -4.61
N ALA A 560 -7.53 -27.37 -5.03
CA ALA A 560 -8.70 -27.26 -4.17
C ALA A 560 -9.44 -28.59 -3.96
N GLY A 561 -8.95 -29.69 -4.57
CA GLY A 561 -9.62 -31.00 -4.52
C GLY A 561 -10.97 -31.03 -5.24
N ALA A 562 -11.19 -30.11 -6.19
CA ALA A 562 -12.37 -30.10 -7.05
C ALA A 562 -12.10 -30.92 -8.32
N ALA A 563 -13.16 -31.53 -8.87
CA ALA A 563 -13.07 -32.31 -10.10
C ALA A 563 -12.67 -31.45 -11.31
N ASP A 564 -13.21 -30.22 -11.37
CA ASP A 564 -12.95 -29.23 -12.41
C ASP A 564 -13.21 -27.80 -11.88
N GLY A 565 -12.99 -26.79 -12.72
CA GLY A 565 -13.27 -25.40 -12.39
C GLY A 565 -14.75 -25.12 -12.11
N ALA A 566 -15.68 -25.85 -12.74
CA ALA A 566 -17.11 -25.66 -12.57
C ALA A 566 -17.58 -26.14 -11.18
N ALA A 567 -17.09 -27.28 -10.71
CA ALA A 567 -17.35 -27.79 -9.36
C ALA A 567 -16.79 -26.84 -8.30
N LEU A 568 -15.60 -26.29 -8.54
CA LEU A 568 -14.99 -25.28 -7.66
C LEU A 568 -15.84 -24.01 -7.61
N GLU A 569 -16.34 -23.55 -8.75
CA GLU A 569 -17.22 -22.39 -8.83
C GLU A 569 -18.54 -22.62 -8.08
N ALA A 570 -19.18 -23.77 -8.27
CA ALA A 570 -20.41 -24.13 -7.56
C ALA A 570 -20.20 -24.14 -6.04
N ARG A 571 -19.05 -24.66 -5.58
CA ARG A 571 -18.65 -24.64 -4.16
C ARG A 571 -18.48 -23.22 -3.63
N LEU A 572 -17.79 -22.35 -4.40
CA LEU A 572 -17.61 -20.94 -4.05
C LEU A 572 -18.95 -20.20 -3.97
N ALA A 573 -19.86 -20.45 -4.92
CA ALA A 573 -21.20 -19.86 -4.93
C ALA A 573 -22.02 -20.32 -3.71
N ALA A 574 -22.00 -21.61 -3.38
CA ALA A 574 -22.67 -22.14 -2.18
C ALA A 574 -22.11 -21.54 -0.88
N ALA A 575 -20.79 -21.32 -0.80
CA ALA A 575 -20.17 -20.66 0.34
C ALA A 575 -20.51 -19.16 0.44
N HIS A 576 -20.82 -18.52 -0.68
CA HIS A 576 -21.13 -17.09 -0.77
C HIS A 576 -22.49 -16.73 -0.12
N HIS A 577 -23.47 -17.63 -0.16
CA HIS A 577 -24.83 -17.37 0.34
C HIS A 577 -24.99 -17.39 1.88
N ARG A 578 -23.95 -17.73 2.66
CA ARG A 578 -24.05 -17.82 4.12
C ARG A 578 -23.65 -16.51 4.84
N PRO A 579 -24.44 -16.01 5.80
CA PRO A 579 -24.06 -14.85 6.62
C PRO A 579 -22.75 -15.05 7.39
N THR A 580 -21.94 -14.00 7.53
CA THR A 580 -20.62 -14.05 8.20
C THR A 580 -20.68 -14.62 9.62
N GLY A 581 -21.70 -14.25 10.41
CA GLY A 581 -21.88 -14.76 11.77
C GLY A 581 -22.18 -16.26 11.83
N GLU A 582 -22.88 -16.79 10.83
CA GLU A 582 -23.16 -18.22 10.72
C GLU A 582 -21.89 -18.99 10.34
N ARG A 583 -21.10 -18.46 9.40
CA ARG A 583 -19.78 -19.02 9.05
C ARG A 583 -18.87 -19.11 10.28
N LEU A 584 -18.79 -18.03 11.07
CA LEU A 584 -18.04 -17.98 12.34
C LEU A 584 -18.46 -19.06 13.33
N ARG A 585 -19.77 -19.22 13.55
CA ARG A 585 -20.28 -20.27 14.44
C ARG A 585 -20.00 -21.67 13.93
N THR A 586 -20.10 -21.89 12.63
CA THR A 586 -19.80 -23.21 12.03
C THR A 586 -18.34 -23.58 12.19
N PHE A 587 -17.40 -22.65 11.94
CA PHE A 587 -15.98 -22.90 12.20
C PHE A 587 -15.68 -23.14 13.66
N LEU A 588 -16.22 -22.33 14.58
CA LEU A 588 -15.93 -22.50 16.00
C LEU A 588 -16.34 -23.90 16.52
N ARG A 589 -17.16 -24.64 15.76
CA ARG A 589 -17.56 -26.02 16.04
C ARG A 589 -16.69 -27.09 15.36
N THR A 590 -15.73 -26.72 14.51
CA THR A 590 -14.72 -27.65 13.98
C THR A 590 -13.59 -27.84 14.98
N ASP A 591 -12.80 -28.91 14.84
CA ASP A 591 -11.61 -29.14 15.68
C ASP A 591 -10.63 -27.97 15.60
N ASP A 592 -10.32 -27.51 14.37
CA ASP A 592 -9.46 -26.36 14.14
C ASP A 592 -9.99 -25.09 14.80
N GLY A 593 -11.30 -24.85 14.78
CA GLY A 593 -11.88 -23.66 15.37
C GLY A 593 -11.93 -23.68 16.89
N ARG A 594 -12.13 -24.86 17.48
CA ARG A 594 -11.99 -25.05 18.93
C ARG A 594 -10.55 -24.87 19.38
N ALA A 595 -9.60 -25.45 18.66
CA ALA A 595 -8.17 -25.29 18.93
C ALA A 595 -7.75 -23.82 18.83
N THR A 596 -8.16 -23.13 17.76
CA THR A 596 -7.86 -21.70 17.54
C THR A 596 -8.47 -20.83 18.65
N ALA A 597 -9.74 -21.04 19.00
CA ALA A 597 -10.40 -20.27 20.05
C ALA A 597 -9.75 -20.50 21.43
N THR A 598 -9.40 -21.75 21.73
CA THR A 598 -8.74 -22.13 22.99
C THR A 598 -7.33 -21.53 23.07
N GLY A 599 -6.54 -21.66 21.99
CA GLY A 599 -5.21 -21.05 21.91
C GLY A 599 -5.28 -19.53 22.06
N LEU A 600 -6.23 -18.87 21.37
CA LEU A 600 -6.39 -17.41 21.45
C LEU A 600 -6.71 -16.95 22.87
N ALA A 601 -7.61 -17.67 23.54
CA ALA A 601 -7.95 -17.41 24.94
C ALA A 601 -6.74 -17.62 25.86
N ARG A 602 -5.91 -18.64 25.60
CA ARG A 602 -4.67 -18.91 26.35
C ARG A 602 -3.64 -17.81 26.17
N SER A 603 -3.34 -17.42 24.93
CA SER A 603 -2.42 -16.32 24.61
C SER A 603 -2.90 -15.00 25.22
N ALA A 604 -4.18 -14.67 25.08
CA ALA A 604 -4.75 -13.45 25.65
C ALA A 604 -4.69 -13.45 27.18
N THR A 605 -5.00 -14.59 27.82
CA THR A 605 -4.92 -14.72 29.29
C THR A 605 -3.47 -14.51 29.76
N ARG A 606 -2.50 -15.19 29.15
CA ARG A 606 -1.08 -15.05 29.50
C ARG A 606 -0.57 -13.62 29.27
N LEU A 607 -0.94 -12.99 28.15
CA LEU A 607 -0.55 -11.62 27.85
C LEU A 607 -1.07 -10.62 28.91
N LEU A 608 -2.32 -10.78 29.35
CA LEU A 608 -2.92 -9.94 30.38
C LEU A 608 -2.29 -10.15 31.77
N THR A 609 -1.90 -11.38 32.09
CA THR A 609 -1.41 -11.76 33.43
C THR A 609 0.10 -11.60 33.59
N HIS A 610 0.86 -11.67 32.50
CA HIS A 610 2.32 -11.58 32.53
C HIS A 610 2.86 -10.19 32.16
N GLY A 611 2.05 -9.31 31.57
CA GLY A 611 2.33 -7.88 31.42
C GLY A 611 3.50 -7.50 30.48
N ARG A 612 3.64 -6.20 30.20
CA ARG A 612 4.64 -5.63 29.26
C ARG A 612 6.09 -5.78 29.76
N PRO A 613 7.07 -5.89 28.83
CA PRO A 613 8.47 -6.22 29.12
C PRO A 613 9.26 -5.23 30.00
N THR A 614 8.70 -4.07 30.37
CA THR A 614 9.43 -3.03 31.12
C THR A 614 9.16 -3.03 32.63
N ALA A 615 8.18 -3.79 33.12
CA ALA A 615 7.97 -3.94 34.57
C ALA A 615 8.70 -5.21 35.03
N VAL A 616 9.72 -5.03 35.88
CA VAL A 616 10.52 -6.12 36.48
C VAL A 616 9.65 -7.00 37.39
N ASP A 617 8.58 -6.44 37.95
CA ASP A 617 7.64 -7.12 38.85
C ASP A 617 6.19 -7.06 38.35
N ARG A 618 5.47 -8.17 38.49
CA ARG A 618 4.01 -8.22 38.25
C ARG A 618 3.29 -7.42 39.33
N ALA A 619 2.27 -6.66 38.94
CA ALA A 619 1.40 -6.02 39.90
C ALA A 619 0.57 -7.08 40.66
N GLY A 620 0.29 -6.84 41.95
CA GLY A 620 -0.45 -7.80 42.78
C GLY A 620 -1.78 -8.27 42.18
N TRP A 621 -2.51 -7.38 41.49
CA TRP A 621 -3.76 -7.72 40.79
C TRP A 621 -3.56 -8.68 39.61
N GLN A 622 -2.39 -8.69 38.97
CA GLN A 622 -2.10 -9.60 37.85
C GLN A 622 -1.97 -11.05 38.33
N HIS A 623 -1.33 -11.26 39.48
CA HIS A 623 -1.30 -12.58 40.13
C HIS A 623 -2.70 -13.07 40.52
N THR A 624 -3.56 -12.16 41.00
CA THR A 624 -4.96 -12.50 41.30
C THR A 624 -5.75 -12.82 40.03
N LEU A 625 -5.58 -12.03 38.96
CA LEU A 625 -6.24 -12.27 37.68
C LEU A 625 -5.81 -13.61 37.07
N GLU A 626 -4.52 -13.94 37.14
CA GLU A 626 -3.97 -15.21 36.68
C GLU A 626 -4.56 -16.39 37.44
N ALA A 627 -4.61 -16.28 38.77
CA ALA A 627 -5.23 -17.29 39.61
C ALA A 627 -6.69 -17.54 39.22
N VAL A 628 -7.42 -16.48 38.86
CA VAL A 628 -8.86 -16.51 38.52
C VAL A 628 -9.14 -17.03 37.10
N VAL A 629 -8.31 -16.69 36.10
CA VAL A 629 -8.62 -16.94 34.68
C VAL A 629 -7.81 -18.10 34.08
N ALA A 630 -6.58 -18.35 34.54
CA ALA A 630 -5.68 -19.33 33.92
C ALA A 630 -6.25 -20.77 33.97
N GLU A 631 -6.16 -21.48 32.84
CA GLU A 631 -6.54 -22.89 32.73
C GLU A 631 -5.78 -23.75 33.75
N ASP A 632 -4.45 -23.71 33.65
CA ASP A 632 -3.54 -24.40 34.56
C ASP A 632 -3.35 -23.65 35.88
N ARG A 633 -2.88 -24.36 36.90
CA ARG A 633 -2.58 -23.77 38.21
C ARG A 633 -1.20 -23.10 38.15
N PRO A 634 -1.08 -21.80 38.44
CA PRO A 634 0.22 -21.16 38.62
C PRO A 634 0.99 -21.78 39.80
N ALA A 635 2.31 -21.91 39.68
CA ALA A 635 3.15 -22.58 40.68
C ALA A 635 3.10 -21.88 42.05
N ASP A 636 3.10 -20.54 42.07
CA ASP A 636 3.24 -19.75 43.30
C ASP A 636 1.99 -18.90 43.57
N LEU A 637 1.04 -19.44 44.35
CA LEU A 637 -0.18 -18.73 44.76
C LEU A 637 -0.16 -18.40 46.25
N SER A 638 -0.31 -17.10 46.57
CA SER A 638 -0.60 -16.64 47.93
C SER A 638 -1.91 -17.26 48.46
N LEU A 639 -2.13 -17.23 49.78
CA LEU A 639 -3.39 -17.71 50.38
C LEU A 639 -4.62 -17.02 49.78
N LEU A 640 -4.56 -15.69 49.63
CA LEU A 640 -5.64 -14.90 49.01
C LEU A 640 -5.91 -15.31 47.56
N ASN A 641 -4.86 -15.57 46.78
CA ASN A 641 -5.02 -16.00 45.38
C ASN A 641 -5.53 -17.45 45.26
N ARG A 642 -5.19 -18.32 46.22
CA ARG A 642 -5.80 -19.66 46.32
C ARG A 642 -7.30 -19.58 46.56
N LEU A 643 -7.72 -18.72 47.50
CA LEU A 643 -9.13 -18.47 47.78
C LEU A 643 -9.86 -17.87 46.57
N ALA A 644 -9.26 -16.87 45.92
CA ALA A 644 -9.81 -16.28 44.70
C ALA A 644 -10.03 -17.34 43.61
N ARG A 645 -9.01 -18.17 43.31
CA ARG A 645 -9.10 -19.26 42.33
C ARG A 645 -10.17 -20.31 42.68
N ALA A 646 -10.28 -20.68 43.95
CA ALA A 646 -11.30 -21.63 44.42
C ALA A 646 -12.70 -21.05 44.22
N SER A 647 -12.92 -19.79 44.60
CA SER A 647 -14.20 -19.09 44.46
C SER A 647 -14.64 -18.92 43.00
N THR A 648 -13.71 -18.74 42.06
CA THR A 648 -14.02 -18.59 40.63
C THR A 648 -13.99 -19.91 39.87
N GLY A 649 -13.74 -21.04 40.53
CA GLY A 649 -13.64 -22.38 39.94
C GLY A 649 -14.80 -22.76 39.00
N PRO A 650 -16.08 -22.56 39.37
CA PRO A 650 -17.23 -22.85 38.50
C PRO A 650 -17.28 -21.99 37.23
N LEU A 651 -16.90 -20.71 37.32
CA LEU A 651 -16.86 -19.79 36.18
C LEU A 651 -15.68 -20.13 35.25
N ARG A 652 -14.50 -20.36 35.82
CA ARG A 652 -13.28 -20.73 35.11
C ARG A 652 -13.43 -22.07 34.38
N SER A 653 -13.93 -23.10 35.06
CA SER A 653 -14.23 -24.41 34.43
C SER A 653 -15.31 -24.28 33.35
N GLY A 654 -16.32 -23.42 33.57
CA GLY A 654 -17.35 -23.10 32.57
C GLY A 654 -16.77 -22.46 31.31
N LEU A 655 -15.83 -21.52 31.47
CA LEU A 655 -15.13 -20.85 30.36
C LEU A 655 -14.29 -21.84 29.54
N TRP A 656 -13.37 -22.56 30.19
CA TRP A 656 -12.43 -23.45 29.50
C TRP A 656 -13.11 -24.68 28.89
N SER A 657 -14.12 -25.25 29.56
CA SER A 657 -14.94 -26.30 28.94
C SER A 657 -15.73 -25.77 27.74
N ALA A 658 -16.27 -24.55 27.81
CA ALA A 658 -16.97 -23.96 26.67
C ALA A 658 -16.04 -23.81 25.46
N LEU A 659 -14.83 -23.29 25.66
CA LEU A 659 -13.85 -23.14 24.58
C LEU A 659 -13.42 -24.49 23.98
N ARG A 660 -13.28 -25.53 24.81
CA ARG A 660 -12.91 -26.88 24.36
C ARG A 660 -14.03 -27.67 23.69
N ASP A 661 -15.30 -27.43 24.04
CA ASP A 661 -16.43 -28.22 23.52
C ASP A 661 -17.22 -27.47 22.43
N ASP A 662 -17.65 -26.24 22.73
CA ASP A 662 -18.45 -25.39 21.85
C ASP A 662 -18.26 -23.89 22.22
N PRO A 663 -17.27 -23.22 21.59
CA PRO A 663 -16.97 -21.81 21.84
C PRO A 663 -18.17 -20.88 21.61
N THR A 664 -19.16 -21.29 20.80
CA THR A 664 -20.36 -20.49 20.56
C THR A 664 -21.26 -20.38 21.80
N ARG A 665 -21.06 -21.23 22.81
CA ARG A 665 -21.83 -21.28 24.06
C ARG A 665 -21.10 -20.66 25.26
N VAL A 666 -19.94 -20.02 25.08
CA VAL A 666 -19.16 -19.41 26.19
C VAL A 666 -20.03 -18.51 27.05
N ALA A 667 -20.76 -17.56 26.44
CA ALA A 667 -21.65 -16.65 27.18
C ALA A 667 -22.75 -17.39 27.96
N THR A 668 -23.39 -18.39 27.34
CA THR A 668 -24.45 -19.18 27.96
C THR A 668 -23.93 -20.03 29.12
N ARG A 669 -22.79 -20.70 28.95
CA ARG A 669 -22.18 -21.52 30.01
C ARG A 669 -21.70 -20.66 31.18
N LEU A 670 -21.06 -19.52 30.90
CA LEU A 670 -20.67 -18.56 31.94
C LEU A 670 -21.88 -18.06 32.73
N ARG A 671 -22.95 -17.65 32.04
CA ARG A 671 -24.19 -17.22 32.69
C ARG A 671 -24.77 -18.32 33.60
N ASN A 672 -24.87 -19.55 33.10
CA ASN A 672 -25.42 -20.65 33.89
C ASN A 672 -24.56 -20.96 35.11
N ARG A 673 -23.22 -20.93 34.98
CA ARG A 673 -22.30 -21.11 36.11
C ARG A 673 -22.36 -19.95 37.10
N LEU A 674 -22.54 -18.71 36.62
CA LEU A 674 -22.73 -17.54 37.47
C LEU A 674 -24.02 -17.64 38.28
N VAL A 675 -25.13 -18.04 37.65
CA VAL A 675 -26.41 -18.25 38.34
C VAL A 675 -26.28 -19.32 39.42
N LEU A 676 -25.65 -20.46 39.12
CA LEU A 676 -25.40 -21.51 40.11
C LEU A 676 -24.51 -21.03 41.27
N LEU A 677 -23.50 -20.22 40.98
CA LEU A 677 -22.61 -19.65 42.00
C LEU A 677 -23.37 -18.66 42.90
N LEU A 678 -24.21 -17.79 42.33
CA LEU A 678 -25.06 -16.86 43.07
C LEU A 678 -26.11 -17.57 43.92
N LEU A 679 -26.73 -18.64 43.41
CA LEU A 679 -27.67 -19.47 44.16
C LEU A 679 -26.98 -20.21 45.32
N GLY A 680 -25.78 -20.74 45.09
CA GLY A 680 -24.96 -21.35 46.15
C GLY A 680 -24.57 -20.35 47.22
N PHE A 681 -24.18 -19.13 46.84
CA PHE A 681 -23.88 -18.05 47.77
C PHE A 681 -25.10 -17.61 48.56
N ALA A 682 -26.26 -17.43 47.91
CA ALA A 682 -27.51 -17.13 48.59
C ALA A 682 -27.89 -18.23 49.60
N GLY A 683 -27.79 -19.50 49.20
CA GLY A 683 -28.03 -20.65 50.10
C GLY A 683 -27.10 -20.67 51.30
N LEU A 684 -25.82 -20.32 51.11
CA LEU A 684 -24.85 -20.19 52.21
C LEU A 684 -25.25 -19.06 53.17
N VAL A 685 -25.63 -17.89 52.65
CA VAL A 685 -26.08 -16.75 53.46
C VAL A 685 -27.35 -17.11 54.25
N PHE A 686 -28.31 -17.79 53.63
CA PHE A 686 -29.52 -18.28 54.31
C PHE A 686 -29.19 -19.30 55.41
N ALA A 687 -28.28 -20.24 55.16
CA ALA A 687 -27.85 -21.22 56.16
C ALA A 687 -27.14 -20.54 57.34
N LEU A 688 -26.27 -19.56 57.07
CA LEU A 688 -25.58 -18.79 58.10
C LEU A 688 -26.55 -17.93 58.92
N GLY A 689 -27.48 -17.24 58.23
CA GLY A 689 -28.53 -16.45 58.87
C GLY A 689 -29.47 -17.31 59.70
N GLY A 690 -29.80 -18.52 59.25
CA GLY A 690 -30.57 -19.51 60.00
C GLY A 690 -29.83 -20.00 61.24
N LEU A 691 -28.52 -20.26 61.14
CA LEU A 691 -27.66 -20.62 62.27
C LEU A 691 -27.57 -19.50 63.31
N VAL A 692 -27.41 -18.25 62.87
CA VAL A 692 -27.40 -17.08 63.75
C VAL A 692 -28.77 -16.86 64.39
N GLY A 693 -29.86 -16.98 63.61
CA GLY A 693 -31.23 -16.89 64.11
C GLY A 693 -31.53 -17.97 65.16
N ALA A 694 -31.08 -19.21 64.93
CA ALA A 694 -31.17 -20.30 65.90
C ALA A 694 -30.37 -20.00 67.17
N ALA A 695 -29.15 -19.47 67.04
CA ALA A 695 -28.32 -19.06 68.17
C ALA A 695 -29.02 -17.98 69.02
N VAL A 696 -29.63 -16.99 68.38
CA VAL A 696 -30.38 -15.90 69.06
C VAL A 696 -31.65 -16.44 69.74
N ALA A 697 -32.39 -17.33 69.08
CA ALA A 697 -33.58 -17.96 69.66
C ALA A 697 -33.22 -18.83 70.88
N LEU A 698 -32.13 -19.58 70.80
CA LEU A 698 -31.59 -20.39 71.91
C LEU A 698 -31.10 -19.50 73.07
N TYR A 699 -30.50 -18.35 72.77
CA TYR A 699 -30.06 -17.37 73.77
C TYR A 699 -31.24 -16.77 74.58
N HIS A 700 -32.42 -16.67 73.98
CA HIS A 700 -33.63 -16.17 74.66
C HIS A 700 -34.46 -17.26 75.38
N SER A 701 -34.10 -18.54 75.28
CA SER A 701 -34.79 -19.64 75.98
C SER A 701 -34.65 -19.54 77.51
N GLY A 702 -35.60 -20.04 78.32
CA GLY A 702 -35.73 -19.67 79.74
C GLY A 702 -34.60 -20.08 80.73
N ASP A 703 -33.71 -21.01 80.35
CA ASP A 703 -32.73 -21.61 81.28
C ASP A 703 -31.30 -21.07 81.07
N PRO A 704 -30.68 -20.40 82.07
CA PRO A 704 -29.37 -19.76 81.92
C PRO A 704 -28.19 -20.71 81.67
N VAL A 705 -28.25 -21.95 82.15
CA VAL A 705 -27.17 -22.94 81.90
C VAL A 705 -27.26 -23.46 80.46
N PHE A 706 -28.49 -23.70 79.99
CA PHE A 706 -28.77 -24.12 78.61
C PHE A 706 -28.42 -23.03 77.58
N ARG A 707 -28.66 -21.74 77.91
CA ARG A 707 -28.31 -20.59 77.04
C ARG A 707 -26.85 -20.58 76.62
N TRP A 708 -25.93 -20.66 77.58
CA TRP A 708 -24.50 -20.53 77.31
C TRP A 708 -23.91 -21.79 76.68
N THR A 709 -24.41 -22.98 77.03
CA THR A 709 -23.98 -24.24 76.42
C THR A 709 -24.45 -24.35 74.97
N ALA A 710 -25.72 -24.04 74.67
CA ALA A 710 -26.25 -24.07 73.32
C ALA A 710 -25.62 -22.99 72.41
N PHE A 711 -25.42 -21.78 72.93
CA PHE A 711 -24.73 -20.71 72.19
C PHE A 711 -23.26 -21.08 71.89
N GLY A 712 -22.55 -21.61 72.88
CA GLY A 712 -21.18 -22.11 72.71
C GLY A 712 -21.09 -23.24 71.67
N LEU A 713 -22.08 -24.15 71.65
CA LEU A 713 -22.15 -25.23 70.66
C LEU A 713 -22.36 -24.69 69.24
N VAL A 714 -23.30 -23.75 69.05
CA VAL A 714 -23.56 -23.14 67.73
C VAL A 714 -22.36 -22.33 67.24
N LEU A 715 -21.70 -21.58 68.13
CA LEU A 715 -20.48 -20.85 67.81
C LEU A 715 -19.33 -21.81 67.46
N ALA A 716 -19.17 -22.92 68.19
CA ALA A 716 -18.18 -23.95 67.90
C ALA A 716 -18.45 -24.65 66.55
N VAL A 717 -19.71 -24.89 66.19
CA VAL A 717 -20.11 -25.40 64.87
C VAL A 717 -19.81 -24.38 63.79
N LEU A 718 -20.07 -23.09 64.02
CA LEU A 718 -19.80 -22.02 63.06
C LEU A 718 -18.30 -21.82 62.83
N VAL A 719 -17.51 -21.79 63.91
CA VAL A 719 -16.03 -21.76 63.87
C VAL A 719 -15.49 -23.03 63.25
N GLY A 720 -16.03 -24.20 63.58
CA GLY A 720 -15.66 -25.48 62.99
C GLY A 720 -15.94 -25.52 61.49
N PHE A 721 -17.08 -25.00 61.04
CA PHE A 721 -17.44 -24.89 59.63
C PHE A 721 -16.54 -23.91 58.89
N LEU A 722 -16.26 -22.72 59.47
CA LEU A 722 -15.31 -21.75 58.92
C LEU A 722 -13.88 -22.33 58.85
N THR A 723 -13.45 -23.05 59.89
CA THR A 723 -12.12 -23.67 59.94
C THR A 723 -12.02 -24.85 58.97
N ALA A 724 -13.07 -25.64 58.82
CA ALA A 724 -13.16 -26.74 57.86
C ALA A 724 -13.20 -26.21 56.42
N ALA A 725 -13.97 -25.15 56.16
CA ALA A 725 -14.01 -24.45 54.89
C ALA A 725 -12.65 -23.84 54.55
N VAL A 726 -11.99 -23.17 55.49
CA VAL A 726 -10.63 -22.65 55.30
C VAL A 726 -9.63 -23.79 55.05
N ARG A 727 -9.75 -24.93 55.73
CA ARG A 727 -8.89 -26.10 55.50
C ARG A 727 -9.14 -26.78 54.17
N THR A 728 -10.38 -26.97 53.74
CA THR A 728 -10.70 -27.55 52.42
C THR A 728 -10.33 -26.59 51.29
N LEU A 729 -10.48 -25.27 51.51
CA LEU A 729 -10.03 -24.24 50.56
C LEU A 729 -8.50 -24.02 50.57
N ALA A 730 -7.80 -24.38 51.65
CA ALA A 730 -6.34 -24.29 51.78
C ALA A 730 -5.61 -25.61 51.49
N ALA A 731 -6.34 -26.73 51.36
CA ALA A 731 -5.77 -28.03 51.05
C ALA A 731 -5.13 -28.00 49.65
N PRO A 732 -3.94 -28.58 49.47
CA PRO A 732 -3.42 -28.84 48.14
C PRO A 732 -4.30 -29.89 47.45
N ASP A 733 -4.70 -29.63 46.21
CA ASP A 733 -5.41 -30.62 45.38
C ASP A 733 -4.51 -31.81 45.06
N PRO A 734 -5.07 -33.01 44.86
CA PRO A 734 -4.30 -34.17 44.42
C PRO A 734 -3.59 -33.88 43.08
N PRO A 735 -2.42 -34.50 42.84
CA PRO A 735 -1.66 -34.30 41.61
C PRO A 735 -2.49 -34.67 40.37
N PRO A 736 -2.19 -34.07 39.19
CA PRO A 736 -2.93 -34.39 37.97
C PRO A 736 -2.86 -35.90 37.69
N ALA A 737 -4.01 -36.50 37.36
CA ALA A 737 -4.05 -37.89 36.91
C ALA A 737 -3.18 -38.02 35.65
N ALA A 738 -2.24 -38.96 35.68
CA ALA A 738 -1.28 -39.24 34.62
C ALA A 738 -1.94 -39.71 33.31
#